data_AF-A0AAF0Q7M9-F1
#
_entry.id   AF-A0AAF0Q7M9-F1
#
_cell.length_a   1.000
_cell.length_b   1.000
_cell.length_c   1.000
_cell.angle_alpha   90.00
_cell.angle_beta   90.00
_cell.angle_gamma   90.00
#
_symmetry.space_group_name_H-M   'P 1'
#
loop_
_entity.id
_entity.type
_entity.pdbx_description
1 polymer ?
#
loop_
_entity_poly.entity_id
_entity_poly.type
_entity_poly.pdbx_seq_one_letter_code
_entity_poly.pdbx_strand_id
1 'polypeptide(L)'
;MASLALVLTLLFSGISTLQAEYYAPSKNYAPSTTRKTMNVIDSCWRAKSNWAKNRYALADCAVGYGKAAIGGKNGAIYVVTNPSDDPVNPKPGTLRYGAIQSKPLWIIFNKDMVITLKNELMINSYKTIDGRGAEVEIAYGPCITIQHVSHVIIHGISIHDCKPGKKGIVRDSPVHAGHRNGADGDGIDIFQSTHVWIDHCYLARCTDGLIDVIHASTGVTISNNYFTQHDKVMLFGHNDNNIEDKVMKVTVAFNYFGPGLIERMPRVRLGYAHVANNRYEKWLMYAIGGSANPTIFSEGNYFLASKSTQVTKRESNNGWQNWKWRSSKDKFLNGAYFIPSGYGTTNPYYSKAQSFPVADGSMVPSLTADAGPLHLASKSSTDEEETKSISYDPLPHKNGLLNVIDSCWRWKGDWSSNRKALADCAIGFGSSTIGGKYGDIYIVTDSSDDPINPKPGTLRYGAIQSEPLWIIFKRDMILTLKNELMVNSYKTIDGRGAKVEISNGPCITLDYVTNVIIHGISIHDCKPGKKGMVRSSPEHVGERLGSDGDAISVFTSSNVWIDHCYLARATDGLLDVIHASTAVTISNNYFTEHDKVMLLGHNDEYTADRNMKVTVVYNHFGRELVQRMPRVRHGYAHVANNYYDQWLMYAIGGSADPTILSEGNYFIAPDKAYNKEVTKRETEDEGWKSWKWRSSNDMFMNGAYFLPSGYGSIAPKYTRGQSFIVAHGAFTPSLTSNAGPLQCVVNEPC
;
A
#
# COMPACT_ATOMS: atom_id res chain seq x y z
N MET A 1 62.81 -10.45 -54.70
CA MET A 1 62.65 -9.17 -55.41
C MET A 1 61.23 -8.71 -55.13
N ALA A 2 60.86 -7.49 -54.75
CA ALA A 2 61.45 -6.14 -54.63
C ALA A 2 60.21 -5.21 -54.84
N SER A 3 59.95 -4.09 -54.16
CA SER A 3 60.65 -3.25 -53.17
C SER A 3 59.61 -2.78 -52.10
N LEU A 4 59.89 -2.23 -50.91
CA LEU A 4 60.73 -1.08 -50.49
C LEU A 4 60.36 0.25 -51.19
N ALA A 5 60.31 1.43 -50.54
CA ALA A 5 60.49 1.85 -49.13
C ALA A 5 59.48 3.02 -48.83
N LEU A 6 59.36 3.68 -47.66
CA LEU A 6 60.29 4.48 -46.84
C LEU A 6 59.57 4.71 -45.46
N VAL A 7 60.06 4.37 -44.26
CA VAL A 7 61.26 4.81 -43.49
C VAL A 7 61.08 6.16 -42.76
N LEU A 8 60.82 6.07 -41.43
CA LEU A 8 61.33 6.86 -40.27
C LEU A 8 61.23 8.42 -40.29
N THR A 9 61.17 9.18 -39.18
CA THR A 9 61.27 8.97 -37.71
C THR A 9 60.40 10.08 -37.01
N LEU A 10 60.42 10.51 -35.74
CA LEU A 10 61.13 10.32 -34.45
C LEU A 10 60.12 10.84 -33.36
N LEU A 11 59.92 10.29 -32.15
CA LEU A 11 60.75 10.40 -30.93
C LEU A 11 60.24 9.44 -29.83
N PHE A 12 61.20 8.98 -29.01
CA PHE A 12 61.19 8.23 -27.74
C PHE A 12 60.06 8.51 -26.71
N SER A 13 59.76 7.68 -25.69
CA SER A 13 60.58 6.69 -24.94
C SER A 13 59.77 5.62 -24.15
N GLY A 14 60.37 4.45 -23.83
CA GLY A 14 59.91 3.47 -22.81
C GLY A 14 59.02 2.33 -23.35
N ILE A 15 59.23 1.01 -23.14
CA ILE A 15 59.87 0.18 -22.08
C ILE A 15 59.04 0.23 -20.76
N SER A 16 58.53 -0.87 -20.17
CA SER A 16 58.72 -2.34 -20.40
C SER A 16 57.48 -3.20 -20.04
N THR A 17 57.66 -4.52 -20.16
CA THR A 17 56.79 -5.67 -19.86
C THR A 17 55.98 -5.66 -18.56
N LEU A 18 54.85 -6.39 -18.60
CA LEU A 18 54.06 -6.84 -17.45
C LEU A 18 54.89 -7.61 -16.41
N GLN A 19 54.76 -7.23 -15.14
CA GLN A 19 54.93 -8.14 -14.01
C GLN A 19 53.98 -7.69 -12.87
N ALA A 20 53.47 -8.64 -12.08
CA ALA A 20 52.48 -8.35 -11.04
C ALA A 20 53.15 -8.17 -9.67
N GLU A 21 52.80 -7.11 -8.95
CA GLU A 21 53.17 -6.93 -7.56
C GLU A 21 52.07 -6.22 -6.76
N TYR A 22 52.09 -6.38 -5.44
CA TYR A 22 51.01 -5.94 -4.54
C TYR A 22 50.94 -4.42 -4.37
N TYR A 23 49.72 -3.87 -4.31
CA TYR A 23 49.47 -2.62 -3.60
C TYR A 23 48.26 -2.74 -2.66
N ALA A 24 48.42 -2.24 -1.43
CA ALA A 24 47.44 -2.33 -0.36
C ALA A 24 46.23 -1.40 -0.57
N PRO A 25 45.03 -1.73 -0.02
CA PRO A 25 43.84 -0.92 -0.21
C PRO A 25 43.98 0.48 0.40
N SER A 26 43.79 1.51 -0.42
CA SER A 26 43.82 2.91 0.02
C SER A 26 42.64 3.23 0.95
N LYS A 27 42.93 3.90 2.06
CA LYS A 27 42.00 4.18 3.16
C LYS A 27 40.69 4.87 2.72
N ASN A 28 39.58 4.33 3.23
CA ASN A 28 38.34 5.00 3.63
C ASN A 28 38.05 6.39 3.02
N TYR A 29 37.22 6.41 1.98
CA TYR A 29 36.16 7.41 1.86
C TYR A 29 34.82 6.69 1.76
N ALA A 30 34.12 6.54 2.89
CA ALA A 30 32.79 5.95 2.93
C ALA A 30 31.74 7.02 2.57
N PRO A 31 30.95 6.86 1.49
CA PRO A 31 29.84 7.76 1.21
C PRO A 31 28.72 7.51 2.23
N SER A 32 28.59 8.41 3.21
CA SER A 32 27.49 8.39 4.18
C SER A 32 26.13 8.61 3.49
N THR A 33 25.07 8.12 4.13
CA THR A 33 23.66 8.15 3.70
C THR A 33 23.31 7.30 2.48
N THR A 34 22.57 6.20 2.70
CA THR A 34 21.80 5.50 1.66
C THR A 34 20.59 6.36 1.25
N ARG A 35 20.83 7.35 0.38
CA ARG A 35 19.78 8.23 -0.13
C ARG A 35 18.68 7.42 -0.81
N LYS A 36 17.42 7.64 -0.40
CA LYS A 36 16.23 7.17 -1.14
C LYS A 36 16.33 7.61 -2.60
N THR A 37 16.26 6.65 -3.53
CA THR A 37 16.47 6.88 -4.98
C THR A 37 15.27 7.56 -5.62
N MET A 38 15.07 8.84 -5.31
CA MET A 38 14.10 9.71 -5.97
C MET A 38 14.46 9.90 -7.45
N ASN A 39 13.45 9.98 -8.31
CA ASN A 39 13.63 10.41 -9.70
C ASN A 39 13.94 11.92 -9.80
N VAL A 40 14.12 12.43 -11.01
CA VAL A 40 14.57 13.81 -11.28
C VAL A 40 13.53 14.90 -10.97
N ILE A 41 12.24 14.58 -11.01
CA ILE A 41 11.15 15.50 -10.63
C ILE A 41 11.15 15.62 -9.10
N ASP A 42 11.09 14.46 -8.45
CA ASP A 42 11.01 14.31 -7.01
C ASP A 42 12.22 14.93 -6.30
N SER A 43 13.43 14.56 -6.72
CA SER A 43 14.68 15.07 -6.13
C SER A 43 14.84 16.59 -6.29
N CYS A 44 14.19 17.21 -7.27
CA CYS A 44 14.22 18.66 -7.46
C CYS A 44 13.47 19.45 -6.37
N TRP A 45 12.40 18.88 -5.78
CA TRP A 45 11.62 19.57 -4.72
C TRP A 45 11.54 18.82 -3.38
N ARG A 46 11.43 17.49 -3.38
CA ARG A 46 11.31 16.66 -2.16
C ARG A 46 12.61 16.60 -1.35
N ALA A 47 13.76 16.80 -2.00
CA ALA A 47 15.05 16.93 -1.32
C ALA A 47 15.21 18.24 -0.51
N LYS A 48 14.23 19.16 -0.58
CA LYS A 48 14.19 20.40 0.20
C LYS A 48 13.18 20.20 1.33
N SER A 49 13.65 20.18 2.58
CA SER A 49 12.88 19.80 3.78
C SER A 49 11.70 20.73 4.14
N ASN A 50 11.46 21.80 3.38
CA ASN A 50 10.50 22.86 3.70
C ASN A 50 9.40 23.07 2.62
N TRP A 51 9.04 22.04 1.85
CA TRP A 51 8.04 22.12 0.77
C TRP A 51 6.74 22.84 1.17
N ALA A 52 6.28 22.74 2.43
CA ALA A 52 5.09 23.41 2.92
C ALA A 52 5.24 24.95 3.02
N LYS A 53 6.46 25.43 3.32
CA LYS A 53 6.83 26.86 3.30
C LYS A 53 7.25 27.34 1.90
N ASN A 54 7.55 26.43 0.97
CA ASN A 54 7.95 26.74 -0.40
C ASN A 54 7.21 25.87 -1.43
N ARG A 55 5.87 25.89 -1.39
CA ARG A 55 5.02 25.04 -2.26
C ARG A 55 5.31 25.25 -3.74
N TYR A 56 5.60 26.50 -4.11
CA TYR A 56 5.76 26.99 -5.47
C TYR A 56 7.01 26.43 -6.18
N ALA A 57 8.00 25.94 -5.43
CA ALA A 57 9.18 25.28 -5.99
C ALA A 57 8.86 23.98 -6.76
N LEU A 58 7.69 23.37 -6.53
CA LEU A 58 7.19 22.25 -7.33
C LEU A 58 7.13 22.62 -8.82
N ALA A 59 6.63 23.81 -9.15
CA ALA A 59 6.42 24.26 -10.53
C ALA A 59 7.71 24.47 -11.34
N ASP A 60 8.89 24.45 -10.69
CA ASP A 60 10.19 24.45 -11.37
C ASP A 60 10.68 23.03 -11.73
N CYS A 61 10.06 21.99 -11.17
CA CYS A 61 10.56 20.61 -11.20
C CYS A 61 9.92 19.69 -12.25
N ALA A 62 8.93 20.19 -13.01
CA ALA A 62 8.45 19.52 -14.21
C ALA A 62 9.60 19.18 -15.18
N VAL A 63 9.41 18.16 -16.02
CA VAL A 63 10.32 17.80 -17.13
C VAL A 63 9.52 17.48 -18.39
N GLY A 64 10.22 17.23 -19.50
CA GLY A 64 9.58 16.90 -20.78
C GLY A 64 8.80 18.08 -21.36
N TYR A 65 7.76 17.80 -22.16
CA TYR A 65 7.04 18.86 -22.88
C TYR A 65 6.22 19.78 -21.96
N GLY A 66 5.73 19.26 -20.83
CA GLY A 66 5.07 20.03 -19.76
C GLY A 66 6.00 20.92 -18.93
N LYS A 67 7.30 21.02 -19.24
CA LYS A 67 8.27 21.83 -18.46
C LYS A 67 7.82 23.27 -18.15
N ALA A 68 7.07 23.88 -19.06
CA ALA A 68 6.59 25.26 -18.92
C ALA A 68 5.25 25.38 -18.17
N ALA A 69 4.69 24.28 -17.65
CA ALA A 69 3.48 24.28 -16.82
C ALA A 69 3.77 24.89 -15.44
N ILE A 70 3.77 26.23 -15.34
CA ILE A 70 4.02 26.93 -14.08
C ILE A 70 2.82 26.91 -13.11
N GLY A 71 1.64 26.47 -13.56
CA GLY A 71 0.44 26.44 -12.73
C GLY A 71 0.09 27.82 -12.17
N GLY A 72 -0.30 27.84 -10.90
CA GLY A 72 -0.55 29.06 -10.13
C GLY A 72 0.69 29.69 -9.50
N LYS A 73 1.90 29.40 -9.98
CA LYS A 73 3.15 29.95 -9.41
C LYS A 73 3.10 31.49 -9.38
N ASN A 74 3.56 32.08 -8.28
CA ASN A 74 3.49 33.52 -7.98
C ASN A 74 2.07 34.09 -7.83
N GLY A 75 1.03 33.25 -7.93
CA GLY A 75 -0.34 33.60 -7.55
C GLY A 75 -0.54 33.70 -6.05
N ALA A 76 -1.78 33.97 -5.64
CA ALA A 76 -2.18 33.85 -4.24
C ALA A 76 -2.46 32.38 -3.89
N ILE A 77 -2.22 31.99 -2.63
CA ILE A 77 -2.71 30.71 -2.12
C ILE A 77 -4.22 30.82 -1.93
N TYR A 78 -4.96 29.91 -2.54
CA TYR A 78 -6.40 29.74 -2.31
C TYR A 78 -6.62 28.49 -1.47
N VAL A 79 -7.39 28.61 -0.39
CA VAL A 79 -7.66 27.49 0.51
C VAL A 79 -9.08 27.00 0.32
N VAL A 80 -9.23 25.78 -0.18
CA VAL A 80 -10.49 25.03 -0.14
C VAL A 80 -10.75 24.63 1.31
N THR A 81 -11.92 25.00 1.80
CA THR A 81 -12.42 24.74 3.16
C THR A 81 -13.74 23.98 3.17
N ASN A 82 -14.44 23.94 2.03
CA ASN A 82 -15.76 23.38 1.84
C ASN A 82 -15.79 22.45 0.60
N PRO A 83 -16.09 21.14 0.74
CA PRO A 83 -16.15 20.19 -0.36
C PRO A 83 -17.44 20.28 -1.20
N SER A 84 -18.43 21.09 -0.82
CA SER A 84 -19.68 21.22 -1.57
C SER A 84 -19.48 21.91 -2.92
N ASP A 85 -20.12 21.40 -3.97
CA ASP A 85 -20.13 22.00 -5.30
C ASP A 85 -21.44 22.74 -5.65
N ASP A 86 -21.34 23.79 -6.45
CA ASP A 86 -22.44 24.42 -7.18
C ASP A 86 -21.91 24.80 -8.58
N PRO A 87 -22.40 24.17 -9.67
CA PRO A 87 -21.83 24.36 -10.99
C PRO A 87 -22.15 25.73 -11.60
N VAL A 88 -23.14 26.46 -11.09
CA VAL A 88 -23.58 27.76 -11.63
C VAL A 88 -23.12 28.91 -10.74
N ASN A 89 -23.19 28.74 -9.41
CA ASN A 89 -22.92 29.78 -8.42
C ASN A 89 -21.99 29.28 -7.29
N PRO A 90 -20.75 28.85 -7.63
CA PRO A 90 -19.80 28.35 -6.64
C PRO A 90 -19.46 29.42 -5.61
N LYS A 91 -19.31 29.02 -4.34
CA LYS A 91 -19.07 29.94 -3.21
C LYS A 91 -17.59 30.00 -2.83
N PRO A 92 -17.08 31.12 -2.27
CA PRO A 92 -15.76 31.14 -1.65
C PRO A 92 -15.58 30.00 -0.64
N GLY A 93 -14.38 29.42 -0.59
CA GLY A 93 -14.06 28.19 0.16
C GLY A 93 -14.30 26.89 -0.61
N THR A 94 -14.96 26.91 -1.78
CA THR A 94 -15.17 25.71 -2.63
C THR A 94 -14.09 25.57 -3.70
N LEU A 95 -13.79 24.32 -4.10
CA LEU A 95 -12.80 24.03 -5.15
C LEU A 95 -13.14 24.74 -6.47
N ARG A 96 -14.41 24.67 -6.92
CA ARG A 96 -14.83 25.32 -8.17
C ARG A 96 -14.62 26.83 -8.14
N TYR A 97 -14.94 27.51 -7.04
CA TYR A 97 -14.71 28.95 -6.96
C TYR A 97 -13.24 29.29 -7.16
N GLY A 98 -12.30 28.54 -6.57
CA GLY A 98 -10.87 28.73 -6.79
C GLY A 98 -10.43 28.44 -8.23
N ALA A 99 -10.88 27.32 -8.80
CA ALA A 99 -10.48 26.84 -10.12
C ALA A 99 -10.81 27.82 -11.26
N ILE A 100 -11.97 28.50 -11.19
CA ILE A 100 -12.45 29.39 -12.26
C ILE A 100 -11.81 30.79 -12.26
N GLN A 101 -11.12 31.22 -11.20
CA GLN A 101 -10.68 32.62 -11.09
C GLN A 101 -9.75 33.06 -12.23
N SER A 102 -9.86 34.32 -12.66
CA SER A 102 -9.00 34.88 -13.71
C SER A 102 -7.55 35.15 -13.26
N LYS A 103 -7.31 35.30 -11.95
CA LYS A 103 -5.97 35.49 -11.40
C LYS A 103 -5.23 34.15 -11.25
N PRO A 104 -3.88 34.13 -11.32
CA PRO A 104 -3.09 32.96 -10.94
C PRO A 104 -3.39 32.55 -9.48
N LEU A 105 -3.68 31.27 -9.24
CA LEU A 105 -3.96 30.74 -7.90
C LEU A 105 -3.33 29.38 -7.66
N TRP A 106 -2.72 29.25 -6.47
CA TRP A 106 -2.22 27.98 -5.95
C TRP A 106 -3.25 27.43 -4.96
N ILE A 107 -4.10 26.51 -5.44
CA ILE A 107 -5.22 25.94 -4.70
C ILE A 107 -4.71 24.81 -3.81
N ILE A 108 -4.94 24.94 -2.49
CA ILE A 108 -4.64 23.93 -1.47
C ILE A 108 -5.90 23.62 -0.66
N PHE A 109 -5.84 22.58 0.17
CA PHE A 109 -6.96 22.11 0.99
C PHE A 109 -6.59 22.23 2.47
N ASN A 110 -7.51 22.69 3.32
CA ASN A 110 -7.22 22.88 4.76
C ASN A 110 -7.23 21.59 5.58
N LYS A 111 -7.93 20.55 5.09
CA LYS A 111 -8.13 19.24 5.70
C LYS A 111 -8.43 18.21 4.62
N ASP A 112 -8.48 16.95 5.01
CA ASP A 112 -8.84 15.81 4.16
C ASP A 112 -10.30 15.94 3.64
N MET A 113 -10.54 15.69 2.34
CA MET A 113 -11.84 15.93 1.68
C MET A 113 -12.15 14.93 0.56
N VAL A 114 -13.39 14.45 0.52
CA VAL A 114 -14.01 13.87 -0.67
C VAL A 114 -14.90 14.92 -1.33
N ILE A 115 -14.67 15.22 -2.61
CA ILE A 115 -15.36 16.25 -3.38
C ILE A 115 -16.15 15.59 -4.51
N THR A 116 -17.46 15.46 -4.31
CA THR A 116 -18.39 15.03 -5.37
C THR A 116 -18.92 16.26 -6.09
N LEU A 117 -18.37 16.53 -7.27
CA LEU A 117 -18.81 17.60 -8.16
C LEU A 117 -20.19 17.26 -8.75
N LYS A 118 -21.01 18.29 -9.00
CA LYS A 118 -22.36 18.15 -9.59
C LYS A 118 -22.36 18.24 -11.11
N ASN A 119 -21.33 18.86 -11.68
CA ASN A 119 -21.02 18.82 -13.10
C ASN A 119 -19.49 18.96 -13.29
N GLU A 120 -18.98 18.80 -14.50
CA GLU A 120 -17.54 18.88 -14.80
C GLU A 120 -16.86 20.13 -14.21
N LEU A 121 -15.63 19.99 -13.68
CA LEU A 121 -14.86 21.08 -13.10
C LEU A 121 -14.00 21.75 -14.19
N MET A 122 -14.54 22.82 -14.75
CA MET A 122 -13.79 23.75 -15.61
C MET A 122 -12.66 24.43 -14.80
N ILE A 123 -11.43 24.36 -15.31
CA ILE A 123 -10.25 25.01 -14.71
C ILE A 123 -9.75 26.13 -15.63
N ASN A 124 -9.53 27.33 -15.08
CA ASN A 124 -9.01 28.49 -15.80
C ASN A 124 -7.46 28.43 -15.92
N SER A 125 -6.84 29.26 -16.76
CA SER A 125 -5.38 29.33 -16.90
C SER A 125 -4.68 29.72 -15.60
N TYR A 126 -3.40 29.37 -15.47
CA TYR A 126 -2.54 29.67 -14.31
C TYR A 126 -3.12 29.14 -12.98
N LYS A 127 -3.32 27.81 -12.91
CA LYS A 127 -3.84 27.14 -11.71
C LYS A 127 -2.94 26.00 -11.30
N THR A 128 -2.70 25.88 -10.00
CA THR A 128 -2.23 24.63 -9.39
C THR A 128 -3.35 24.11 -8.51
N ILE A 129 -3.75 22.85 -8.65
CA ILE A 129 -4.44 22.11 -7.59
C ILE A 129 -3.36 21.26 -6.90
N ASP A 130 -3.08 21.56 -5.63
CA ASP A 130 -1.98 20.96 -4.85
C ASP A 130 -2.54 20.30 -3.58
N GLY A 131 -2.75 18.98 -3.66
CA GLY A 131 -3.26 18.16 -2.56
C GLY A 131 -2.31 18.02 -1.37
N ARG A 132 -0.99 18.26 -1.54
CA ARG A 132 0.01 18.03 -0.47
C ARG A 132 -0.40 18.78 0.80
N GLY A 133 -0.63 18.04 1.88
CA GLY A 133 -1.13 18.61 3.13
C GLY A 133 -2.54 18.19 3.53
N ALA A 134 -3.22 17.41 2.68
CA ALA A 134 -4.52 16.78 2.92
C ALA A 134 -4.65 15.52 2.04
N GLU A 135 -5.52 14.60 2.42
CA GLU A 135 -5.98 13.50 1.55
C GLU A 135 -7.23 13.97 0.80
N VAL A 136 -7.13 14.05 -0.54
CA VAL A 136 -8.13 14.74 -1.38
C VAL A 136 -8.59 13.83 -2.52
N GLU A 137 -9.87 13.48 -2.50
CA GLU A 137 -10.56 12.72 -3.54
C GLU A 137 -11.49 13.64 -4.35
N ILE A 138 -11.47 13.52 -5.68
CA ILE A 138 -12.54 13.99 -6.57
C ILE A 138 -13.21 12.74 -7.12
N ALA A 139 -14.44 12.47 -6.68
CA ALA A 139 -15.06 11.16 -6.88
C ALA A 139 -16.60 11.15 -6.88
N TYR A 140 -17.16 10.08 -7.43
CA TYR A 140 -18.60 9.75 -7.47
C TYR A 140 -19.50 10.71 -8.28
N GLY A 141 -18.92 11.73 -8.91
CA GLY A 141 -19.56 12.65 -9.86
C GLY A 141 -18.66 12.87 -11.08
N PRO A 142 -18.96 13.84 -11.95
CA PRO A 142 -18.04 14.25 -13.03
C PRO A 142 -16.75 14.81 -12.47
N CYS A 143 -15.66 14.78 -13.25
CA CYS A 143 -14.32 15.17 -12.78
C CYS A 143 -13.79 16.41 -13.51
N ILE A 144 -12.55 16.42 -14.03
CA ILE A 144 -11.84 17.66 -14.39
C ILE A 144 -11.84 17.95 -15.89
N THR A 145 -12.15 19.19 -16.28
CA THR A 145 -12.05 19.69 -17.67
C THR A 145 -11.06 20.86 -17.77
N ILE A 146 -9.93 20.65 -18.45
CA ILE A 146 -8.91 21.64 -18.79
C ILE A 146 -9.10 22.01 -20.26
N GLN A 147 -9.90 23.05 -20.54
CA GLN A 147 -10.32 23.41 -21.90
C GLN A 147 -9.98 24.86 -22.27
N HIS A 148 -9.34 25.05 -23.44
CA HIS A 148 -8.91 26.35 -23.99
C HIS A 148 -7.99 27.19 -23.07
N VAL A 149 -7.20 26.54 -22.22
CA VAL A 149 -6.39 27.20 -21.17
C VAL A 149 -4.91 26.84 -21.22
N SER A 150 -4.10 27.52 -20.41
CA SER A 150 -2.68 27.24 -20.30
C SER A 150 -2.11 27.36 -18.88
N HIS A 151 -0.97 26.70 -18.67
CA HIS A 151 -0.25 26.69 -17.39
C HIS A 151 -1.13 26.14 -16.25
N VAL A 152 -1.51 24.87 -16.35
CA VAL A 152 -2.29 24.15 -15.32
C VAL A 152 -1.45 23.01 -14.75
N ILE A 153 -1.40 22.91 -13.42
CA ILE A 153 -0.82 21.79 -12.68
C ILE A 153 -1.92 21.13 -11.86
N ILE A 154 -2.06 19.81 -11.98
CA ILE A 154 -2.87 18.97 -11.08
C ILE A 154 -1.88 18.08 -10.33
N HIS A 155 -1.79 18.22 -9.01
CA HIS A 155 -0.76 17.54 -8.23
C HIS A 155 -1.26 16.96 -6.90
N GLY A 156 -0.92 15.70 -6.63
CA GLY A 156 -1.06 15.10 -5.30
C GLY A 156 -2.50 14.81 -4.86
N ILE A 157 -3.41 14.51 -5.80
CA ILE A 157 -4.83 14.22 -5.51
C ILE A 157 -5.30 12.88 -6.11
N SER A 158 -6.34 12.30 -5.51
CA SER A 158 -7.04 11.12 -6.01
C SER A 158 -8.23 11.52 -6.89
N ILE A 159 -8.38 10.87 -8.05
CA ILE A 159 -9.45 11.12 -9.02
C ILE A 159 -9.99 9.75 -9.46
N HIS A 160 -11.17 9.37 -8.99
CA HIS A 160 -11.69 8.02 -9.25
C HIS A 160 -13.20 7.91 -9.18
N ASP A 161 -13.72 6.81 -9.74
CA ASP A 161 -15.16 6.54 -9.81
C ASP A 161 -15.94 7.69 -10.49
N CYS A 162 -15.28 8.47 -11.35
CA CYS A 162 -15.87 9.59 -12.11
C CYS A 162 -17.07 9.14 -12.95
N LYS A 163 -18.07 10.01 -13.12
CA LYS A 163 -19.38 9.71 -13.71
C LYS A 163 -19.76 10.72 -14.80
N PRO A 164 -20.62 10.37 -15.78
CA PRO A 164 -20.98 11.28 -16.86
C PRO A 164 -21.58 12.60 -16.39
N GLY A 165 -21.11 13.71 -16.96
CA GLY A 165 -21.66 15.05 -16.78
C GLY A 165 -23.03 15.20 -17.43
N LYS A 166 -23.94 15.93 -16.78
CA LYS A 166 -25.28 16.20 -17.33
C LYS A 166 -25.30 17.50 -18.13
N LYS A 167 -26.16 17.57 -19.14
CA LYS A 167 -26.49 18.83 -19.84
C LYS A 167 -26.96 19.89 -18.84
N GLY A 168 -26.45 21.10 -18.96
CA GLY A 168 -26.77 22.19 -18.03
C GLY A 168 -25.81 23.37 -18.11
N ILE A 169 -26.06 24.39 -17.29
CA ILE A 169 -25.16 25.55 -17.17
C ILE A 169 -24.00 25.19 -16.25
N VAL A 170 -22.77 25.53 -16.66
CA VAL A 170 -21.55 25.39 -15.86
C VAL A 170 -20.72 26.67 -15.95
N ARG A 171 -20.25 27.16 -14.82
CA ARG A 171 -19.36 28.32 -14.71
C ARG A 171 -17.91 27.91 -14.95
N ASP A 172 -17.26 28.59 -15.90
CA ASP A 172 -15.85 28.41 -16.26
C ASP A 172 -14.95 29.58 -15.80
N SER A 173 -15.55 30.73 -15.53
CA SER A 173 -14.86 31.97 -15.18
C SER A 173 -15.73 32.83 -14.25
N PRO A 174 -15.20 33.91 -13.64
CA PRO A 174 -16.02 34.75 -12.76
C PRO A 174 -17.17 35.44 -13.50
N VAL A 175 -17.04 35.66 -14.81
CA VAL A 175 -17.95 36.46 -15.64
C VAL A 175 -18.80 35.64 -16.61
N HIS A 176 -18.45 34.39 -16.91
CA HIS A 176 -19.18 33.53 -17.86
C HIS A 176 -19.57 32.18 -17.26
N ALA A 177 -20.76 31.72 -17.61
CA ALA A 177 -21.25 30.38 -17.37
C ALA A 177 -22.02 29.89 -18.60
N GLY A 178 -21.44 28.92 -19.30
CA GLY A 178 -21.96 28.42 -20.58
C GLY A 178 -22.85 27.20 -20.43
N HIS A 179 -23.60 26.87 -21.49
CA HIS A 179 -24.30 25.59 -21.57
C HIS A 179 -23.34 24.48 -22.00
N ARG A 180 -23.23 23.42 -21.20
CA ARG A 180 -22.42 22.23 -21.48
C ARG A 180 -23.30 21.09 -21.95
N ASN A 181 -22.78 20.28 -22.87
CA ASN A 181 -23.50 19.13 -23.44
C ASN A 181 -23.43 17.85 -22.57
N GLY A 182 -22.81 17.93 -21.39
CA GLY A 182 -22.35 16.78 -20.63
C GLY A 182 -20.88 16.47 -20.91
N ALA A 183 -20.36 15.48 -20.21
CA ALA A 183 -19.01 14.93 -20.35
C ALA A 183 -19.10 13.41 -20.13
N ASP A 184 -18.22 12.61 -20.74
CA ASP A 184 -18.44 11.15 -20.83
C ASP A 184 -18.11 10.39 -19.53
N GLY A 185 -17.41 11.05 -18.59
CA GLY A 185 -17.20 10.55 -17.23
C GLY A 185 -15.75 10.19 -16.92
N ASP A 186 -14.84 10.81 -17.65
CA ASP A 186 -13.38 10.72 -17.59
C ASP A 186 -12.80 11.32 -16.30
N GLY A 187 -11.52 11.04 -16.03
CA GLY A 187 -10.80 11.63 -14.89
C GLY A 187 -10.36 13.08 -15.15
N ILE A 188 -9.60 13.30 -16.22
CA ILE A 188 -9.08 14.61 -16.63
C ILE A 188 -9.12 14.75 -18.16
N ASP A 189 -9.95 15.66 -18.67
CA ASP A 189 -9.96 16.06 -20.08
C ASP A 189 -9.02 17.25 -20.32
N ILE A 190 -8.17 17.17 -21.34
CA ILE A 190 -7.25 18.23 -21.76
C ILE A 190 -7.55 18.61 -23.22
N PHE A 191 -8.45 19.58 -23.40
CA PHE A 191 -8.98 20.02 -24.69
C PHE A 191 -8.35 21.35 -25.13
N GLN A 192 -7.71 21.38 -26.31
CA GLN A 192 -7.10 22.57 -26.92
C GLN A 192 -6.31 23.46 -25.92
N SER A 193 -5.51 22.82 -25.07
CA SER A 193 -4.83 23.45 -23.94
C SER A 193 -3.32 23.21 -23.97
N THR A 194 -2.55 24.11 -23.36
CA THR A 194 -1.07 24.07 -23.44
C THR A 194 -0.37 24.22 -22.09
N HIS A 195 0.83 23.65 -21.97
CA HIS A 195 1.62 23.71 -20.74
C HIS A 195 0.85 23.14 -19.54
N VAL A 196 0.50 21.86 -19.62
CA VAL A 196 -0.26 21.14 -18.59
C VAL A 196 0.61 20.05 -17.95
N TRP A 197 0.52 19.90 -16.63
CA TRP A 197 1.27 18.90 -15.88
C TRP A 197 0.38 18.18 -14.86
N ILE A 198 0.28 16.86 -15.00
CA ILE A 198 -0.48 15.97 -14.10
C ILE A 198 0.54 15.13 -13.32
N ASP A 199 0.63 15.31 -12.01
CA ASP A 199 1.75 14.80 -11.20
C ASP A 199 1.34 14.19 -9.86
N HIS A 200 1.88 13.03 -9.48
CA HIS A 200 1.56 12.37 -8.19
C HIS A 200 0.03 12.21 -7.93
N CYS A 201 -0.78 12.01 -8.97
CA CYS A 201 -2.20 11.71 -8.81
C CYS A 201 -2.48 10.21 -8.77
N TYR A 202 -3.57 9.81 -8.13
CA TYR A 202 -4.12 8.45 -8.21
C TYR A 202 -5.34 8.46 -9.15
N LEU A 203 -5.38 7.58 -10.14
CA LEU A 203 -6.48 7.51 -11.12
C LEU A 203 -6.99 6.08 -11.32
N ALA A 204 -8.31 5.88 -11.17
CA ALA A 204 -8.96 4.57 -11.30
C ALA A 204 -10.49 4.64 -11.54
N ARG A 205 -11.08 3.58 -12.11
CA ARG A 205 -12.54 3.33 -12.10
C ARG A 205 -13.47 4.45 -12.65
N CYS A 206 -12.95 5.40 -13.44
CA CYS A 206 -13.78 6.37 -14.18
C CYS A 206 -14.71 5.66 -15.19
N THR A 207 -15.72 6.37 -15.70
CA THR A 207 -16.75 5.75 -16.55
C THR A 207 -16.31 5.54 -18.01
N ASP A 208 -15.53 6.43 -18.63
CA ASP A 208 -14.89 6.16 -19.92
C ASP A 208 -13.36 5.99 -19.80
N GLY A 209 -12.57 7.07 -19.78
CA GLY A 209 -11.10 7.06 -19.64
C GLY A 209 -10.57 7.66 -18.32
N LEU A 210 -9.24 7.71 -18.15
CA LEU A 210 -8.61 8.41 -17.00
C LEU A 210 -8.01 9.77 -17.38
N ILE A 211 -7.25 9.87 -18.49
CA ILE A 211 -6.73 11.16 -19.00
C ILE A 211 -6.78 11.21 -20.52
N ASP A 212 -7.56 12.14 -21.07
CA ASP A 212 -7.66 12.38 -22.52
C ASP A 212 -6.99 13.70 -22.91
N VAL A 213 -6.18 13.68 -23.99
CA VAL A 213 -5.41 14.83 -24.48
C VAL A 213 -5.74 15.05 -25.95
N ILE A 214 -6.58 16.05 -26.25
CA ILE A 214 -7.32 16.11 -27.52
C ILE A 214 -7.43 17.54 -28.08
N HIS A 215 -7.72 17.65 -29.38
CA HIS A 215 -7.90 18.92 -30.11
C HIS A 215 -6.68 19.85 -30.03
N ALA A 216 -5.55 19.39 -30.57
CA ALA A 216 -4.29 20.12 -30.65
C ALA A 216 -3.61 20.45 -29.30
N SER A 217 -4.11 19.90 -28.18
CA SER A 217 -3.45 20.01 -26.86
C SER A 217 -1.99 19.55 -26.93
N THR A 218 -1.07 20.37 -26.41
CA THR A 218 0.38 20.13 -26.56
C THR A 218 1.20 20.79 -25.46
N GLY A 219 2.44 20.35 -25.25
CA GLY A 219 3.21 20.80 -24.09
C GLY A 219 2.69 20.16 -22.80
N VAL A 220 2.43 18.85 -22.82
CA VAL A 220 1.82 18.11 -21.70
C VAL A 220 2.84 17.15 -21.09
N THR A 221 2.86 17.05 -19.75
CA THR A 221 3.56 15.98 -19.02
C THR A 221 2.62 15.31 -18.02
N ILE A 222 2.68 13.98 -17.96
CA ILE A 222 1.94 13.12 -17.03
C ILE A 222 3.01 12.32 -16.30
N SER A 223 3.23 12.58 -15.01
CA SER A 223 4.32 11.98 -14.25
C SER A 223 4.00 11.53 -12.83
N ASN A 224 4.77 10.57 -12.30
CA ASN A 224 4.62 10.09 -10.93
C ASN A 224 3.20 9.61 -10.54
N ASN A 225 2.28 9.42 -11.49
CA ASN A 225 0.90 9.06 -11.18
C ASN A 225 0.78 7.54 -10.97
N TYR A 226 -0.18 7.12 -10.14
CA TYR A 226 -0.56 5.71 -10.00
C TYR A 226 -1.92 5.46 -10.67
N PHE A 227 -1.91 4.60 -11.69
CA PHE A 227 -3.09 4.18 -12.44
C PHE A 227 -3.44 2.73 -12.11
N THR A 228 -4.72 2.40 -11.88
CA THR A 228 -5.16 1.01 -11.63
C THR A 228 -6.66 0.81 -11.93
N GLN A 229 -7.12 -0.45 -11.97
CA GLN A 229 -8.55 -0.84 -11.99
C GLN A 229 -9.40 -0.10 -13.05
N HIS A 230 -9.01 -0.15 -14.32
CA HIS A 230 -9.67 0.62 -15.38
C HIS A 230 -9.38 0.09 -16.80
N ASP A 231 -10.28 0.36 -17.75
CA ASP A 231 -10.18 -0.09 -19.14
C ASP A 231 -9.28 0.83 -20.00
N LYS A 232 -9.72 2.08 -20.22
CA LYS A 232 -9.23 2.99 -21.26
C LYS A 232 -8.30 4.07 -20.70
N VAL A 233 -7.09 3.68 -20.27
CA VAL A 233 -6.27 4.52 -19.38
C VAL A 233 -5.99 5.95 -19.87
N MET A 234 -5.43 6.14 -21.08
CA MET A 234 -5.15 7.48 -21.64
C MET A 234 -5.26 7.52 -23.16
N LEU A 235 -6.06 8.44 -23.72
CA LEU A 235 -6.16 8.66 -25.16
C LEU A 235 -5.51 10.00 -25.56
N PHE A 236 -4.53 9.95 -26.45
CA PHE A 236 -3.88 11.12 -27.02
C PHE A 236 -4.35 11.27 -28.48
N GLY A 237 -5.17 12.30 -28.75
CA GLY A 237 -5.87 12.55 -30.00
C GLY A 237 -7.14 11.69 -30.15
N HIS A 238 -8.29 12.32 -30.34
CA HIS A 238 -9.61 11.65 -30.25
C HIS A 238 -10.03 10.91 -31.55
N ASN A 239 -9.59 11.41 -32.71
CA ASN A 239 -10.07 10.99 -34.03
C ASN A 239 -8.91 10.95 -35.03
N ASP A 240 -8.82 9.85 -35.79
CA ASP A 240 -7.79 9.58 -36.80
C ASP A 240 -7.67 10.66 -37.89
N ASN A 241 -8.77 11.37 -38.17
CA ASN A 241 -8.83 12.43 -39.17
C ASN A 241 -8.59 13.84 -38.59
N ASN A 242 -8.43 14.00 -37.28
CA ASN A 242 -8.26 15.31 -36.65
C ASN A 242 -6.82 15.84 -36.80
N ILE A 243 -6.47 16.29 -38.02
CA ILE A 243 -5.10 16.63 -38.40
C ILE A 243 -4.41 17.69 -37.52
N GLU A 244 -5.16 18.45 -36.73
CA GLU A 244 -4.65 19.39 -35.74
C GLU A 244 -3.85 18.69 -34.63
N ASP A 245 -4.22 17.45 -34.25
CA ASP A 245 -3.53 16.65 -33.23
C ASP A 245 -2.09 16.26 -33.65
N LYS A 246 -1.65 16.57 -34.88
CA LYS A 246 -0.24 16.47 -35.29
C LYS A 246 0.71 17.38 -34.49
N VAL A 247 0.22 18.47 -33.88
CA VAL A 247 1.03 19.35 -33.04
C VAL A 247 1.22 18.82 -31.60
N MET A 248 0.46 17.80 -31.22
CA MET A 248 0.44 17.22 -29.88
C MET A 248 1.79 16.60 -29.52
N LYS A 249 2.31 16.99 -28.36
CA LYS A 249 3.55 16.48 -27.77
C LYS A 249 3.33 16.22 -26.29
N VAL A 250 3.29 14.94 -25.92
CA VAL A 250 3.07 14.46 -24.54
C VAL A 250 4.29 13.72 -24.02
N THR A 251 4.63 13.94 -22.76
CA THR A 251 5.61 13.14 -22.01
C THR A 251 4.88 12.34 -20.93
N VAL A 252 5.05 11.02 -20.92
CA VAL A 252 4.54 10.12 -19.88
C VAL A 252 5.78 9.57 -19.16
N ALA A 253 6.04 9.98 -17.92
CA ALA A 253 7.29 9.59 -17.24
C ALA A 253 7.16 9.27 -15.74
N PHE A 254 7.86 8.26 -15.26
CA PHE A 254 7.86 7.83 -13.85
C PHE A 254 6.50 7.41 -13.27
N ASN A 255 5.48 7.17 -14.12
CA ASN A 255 4.18 6.68 -13.67
C ASN A 255 4.23 5.19 -13.35
N TYR A 256 3.31 4.74 -12.49
CA TYR A 256 3.02 3.34 -12.25
C TYR A 256 1.66 2.97 -12.84
N PHE A 257 1.67 2.16 -13.89
CA PHE A 257 0.52 1.47 -14.46
C PHE A 257 0.40 0.10 -13.78
N GLY A 258 -0.43 0.05 -12.75
CA GLY A 258 -0.63 -1.11 -11.89
C GLY A 258 -1.53 -2.20 -12.48
N PRO A 259 -1.78 -3.27 -11.70
CA PRO A 259 -2.66 -4.35 -12.11
C PRO A 259 -4.10 -3.88 -12.35
N GLY A 260 -4.86 -4.66 -13.13
CA GLY A 260 -6.26 -4.37 -13.45
C GLY A 260 -6.45 -3.28 -14.51
N LEU A 261 -5.40 -2.93 -15.26
CA LEU A 261 -5.48 -2.06 -16.43
C LEU A 261 -5.60 -2.87 -17.72
N ILE A 262 -6.47 -2.45 -18.65
CA ILE A 262 -6.73 -3.21 -19.89
C ILE A 262 -5.91 -2.67 -21.06
N GLU A 263 -6.10 -1.40 -21.42
CA GLU A 263 -5.48 -0.79 -22.60
C GLU A 263 -5.07 0.69 -22.41
N ARG A 264 -4.46 1.27 -23.46
CA ARG A 264 -4.19 2.71 -23.63
C ARG A 264 -3.24 3.36 -22.62
N MET A 265 -2.02 2.88 -22.46
CA MET A 265 -1.04 3.43 -21.53
C MET A 265 0.25 3.95 -22.22
N PRO A 266 0.19 4.86 -23.21
CA PRO A 266 -0.97 5.54 -23.81
C PRO A 266 -1.50 4.86 -25.08
N ARG A 267 -2.68 5.30 -25.57
CA ARG A 267 -3.10 5.11 -26.97
C ARG A 267 -3.01 6.45 -27.72
N VAL A 268 -2.19 6.51 -28.77
CA VAL A 268 -1.81 7.78 -29.44
C VAL A 268 -2.34 7.86 -30.87
N ARG A 269 -2.68 9.06 -31.35
CA ARG A 269 -2.96 9.39 -32.74
C ARG A 269 -2.16 10.59 -33.23
N LEU A 270 -1.71 10.56 -34.48
CA LEU A 270 -1.10 11.66 -35.26
C LEU A 270 0.15 12.34 -34.71
N GLY A 271 0.12 12.82 -33.47
CA GLY A 271 1.21 13.53 -32.79
C GLY A 271 2.29 12.60 -32.22
N TYR A 272 2.92 13.07 -31.14
CA TYR A 272 4.12 12.49 -30.57
C TYR A 272 3.98 12.20 -29.07
N ALA A 273 4.39 11.00 -28.63
CA ALA A 273 4.53 10.62 -27.23
C ALA A 273 5.96 10.14 -26.90
N HIS A 274 6.57 10.73 -25.87
CA HIS A 274 7.72 10.14 -25.18
C HIS A 274 7.23 9.44 -23.92
N VAL A 275 7.55 8.15 -23.80
CA VAL A 275 7.12 7.27 -22.72
C VAL A 275 8.39 6.78 -22.02
N ALA A 276 8.72 7.37 -20.86
CA ALA A 276 10.05 7.26 -20.26
C ALA A 276 10.05 6.78 -18.79
N ASN A 277 10.80 5.73 -18.47
CA ASN A 277 10.93 5.21 -17.09
C ASN A 277 9.58 4.97 -16.34
N ASN A 278 8.53 4.50 -17.02
CA ASN A 278 7.27 4.11 -16.38
C ASN A 278 7.26 2.61 -16.05
N ARG A 279 6.57 2.25 -14.96
CA ARG A 279 6.37 0.85 -14.51
C ARG A 279 5.03 0.34 -15.05
N TYR A 280 5.03 -0.81 -15.71
CA TYR A 280 3.84 -1.46 -16.27
C TYR A 280 3.71 -2.87 -15.71
N GLU A 281 2.58 -3.17 -15.07
CA GLU A 281 2.31 -4.51 -14.53
C GLU A 281 0.99 -5.10 -15.01
N LYS A 282 1.09 -6.30 -15.59
CA LYS A 282 -0.01 -7.26 -15.76
C LYS A 282 -1.18 -6.76 -16.61
N TRP A 283 -0.95 -5.86 -17.57
CA TRP A 283 -1.96 -5.31 -18.49
C TRP A 283 -2.76 -6.42 -19.20
N LEU A 284 -4.06 -6.20 -19.43
CA LEU A 284 -4.97 -7.25 -19.91
C LEU A 284 -5.09 -7.34 -21.43
N MET A 285 -4.95 -6.25 -22.20
CA MET A 285 -4.88 -6.30 -23.67
C MET A 285 -3.52 -5.83 -24.22
N TYR A 286 -3.12 -4.58 -23.97
CA TYR A 286 -1.81 -4.05 -24.37
C TYR A 286 -1.43 -2.84 -23.51
N ALA A 287 -0.14 -2.51 -23.45
CA ALA A 287 0.32 -1.31 -22.75
C ALA A 287 0.28 -0.08 -23.68
N ILE A 288 1.04 -0.08 -24.77
CA ILE A 288 1.23 1.08 -25.65
C ILE A 288 0.53 0.83 -26.98
N GLY A 289 -0.22 1.81 -27.51
CA GLY A 289 -0.90 1.64 -28.79
C GLY A 289 -1.22 2.92 -29.54
N GLY A 290 -1.95 2.79 -30.65
CA GLY A 290 -2.33 3.95 -31.47
C GLY A 290 -2.86 3.65 -32.87
N SER A 291 -3.39 4.70 -33.50
CA SER A 291 -3.84 4.73 -34.90
C SER A 291 -3.38 6.02 -35.60
N ALA A 292 -3.62 6.16 -36.91
CA ALA A 292 -3.26 7.36 -37.69
C ALA A 292 -1.79 7.84 -37.55
N ASN A 293 -0.81 6.94 -37.71
CA ASN A 293 0.62 7.26 -37.80
C ASN A 293 1.20 8.15 -36.67
N PRO A 294 1.07 7.76 -35.39
CA PRO A 294 1.67 8.50 -34.30
C PRO A 294 3.16 8.15 -34.19
N THR A 295 3.98 9.09 -33.69
CA THR A 295 5.35 8.78 -33.28
C THR A 295 5.38 8.45 -31.80
N ILE A 296 5.92 7.27 -31.45
CA ILE A 296 6.01 6.82 -30.06
C ILE A 296 7.44 6.39 -29.76
N PHE A 297 8.05 7.01 -28.76
CA PHE A 297 9.35 6.61 -28.24
C PHE A 297 9.20 6.08 -26.82
N SER A 298 9.39 4.77 -26.67
CA SER A 298 9.51 4.08 -25.39
C SER A 298 10.99 4.07 -25.00
N GLU A 299 11.34 4.70 -23.88
CA GLU A 299 12.71 4.70 -23.36
C GLU A 299 12.78 4.32 -21.87
N GLY A 300 13.50 3.25 -21.54
CA GLY A 300 13.83 2.88 -20.17
C GLY A 300 12.66 2.48 -19.29
N ASN A 301 11.54 2.02 -19.83
CA ASN A 301 10.38 1.57 -19.07
C ASN A 301 10.56 0.15 -18.53
N TYR A 302 9.70 -0.28 -17.61
CA TYR A 302 9.69 -1.64 -17.04
C TYR A 302 8.36 -2.32 -17.35
N PHE A 303 8.41 -3.42 -18.10
CA PHE A 303 7.25 -4.13 -18.62
C PHE A 303 7.18 -5.55 -18.07
N LEU A 304 6.33 -5.76 -17.06
CA LEU A 304 6.00 -7.07 -16.50
C LEU A 304 4.64 -7.55 -17.04
N ALA A 305 4.67 -8.39 -18.07
CA ALA A 305 3.45 -8.94 -18.68
C ALA A 305 2.69 -9.92 -17.75
N SER A 306 1.42 -10.20 -18.06
CA SER A 306 0.64 -11.28 -17.45
C SER A 306 0.28 -12.36 -18.47
N LYS A 307 -0.95 -12.36 -18.99
CA LYS A 307 -1.39 -13.21 -20.11
C LYS A 307 -1.06 -12.56 -21.46
N SER A 308 -1.15 -11.24 -21.53
CA SER A 308 -0.90 -10.45 -22.74
C SER A 308 0.56 -9.98 -22.75
N THR A 309 1.38 -10.56 -23.62
CA THR A 309 2.83 -10.35 -23.67
C THR A 309 3.25 -9.23 -24.62
N GLN A 310 2.52 -9.02 -25.71
CA GLN A 310 2.83 -7.93 -26.64
C GLN A 310 2.52 -6.57 -26.00
N VAL A 311 3.54 -5.75 -25.81
CA VAL A 311 3.45 -4.40 -25.25
C VAL A 311 2.71 -3.46 -26.21
N THR A 312 2.90 -3.64 -27.52
CA THR A 312 2.48 -2.71 -28.57
C THR A 312 1.27 -3.18 -29.39
N LYS A 313 0.17 -2.41 -29.46
CA LYS A 313 -0.95 -2.68 -30.39
C LYS A 313 -1.14 -1.55 -31.42
N ARG A 314 -1.16 -1.90 -32.71
CA ARG A 314 -1.53 -0.98 -33.80
C ARG A 314 -3.00 -1.17 -34.12
N GLU A 315 -3.76 -0.08 -34.12
CA GLU A 315 -5.12 -0.05 -34.65
C GLU A 315 -5.06 0.32 -36.15
N SER A 316 -4.41 -0.55 -36.94
CA SER A 316 -4.43 -0.54 -38.41
C SER A 316 -3.91 -1.87 -38.94
N ASN A 317 -4.58 -2.42 -39.96
CA ASN A 317 -4.15 -3.66 -40.62
C ASN A 317 -2.92 -3.45 -41.53
N ASN A 318 -2.80 -2.27 -42.16
CA ASN A 318 -1.81 -1.97 -43.20
C ASN A 318 -1.04 -0.67 -42.93
N GLY A 319 0.12 -0.49 -43.58
CA GLY A 319 0.89 0.76 -43.61
C GLY A 319 1.59 1.17 -42.31
N TRP A 320 1.30 0.51 -41.18
CA TRP A 320 1.88 0.82 -39.88
C TRP A 320 3.39 0.55 -39.78
N GLN A 321 3.94 -0.21 -40.72
CA GLN A 321 5.37 -0.51 -40.82
C GLN A 321 6.22 0.77 -40.97
N ASN A 322 5.62 1.85 -41.48
CA ASN A 322 6.26 3.18 -41.59
C ASN A 322 6.10 4.05 -40.33
N TRP A 323 5.20 3.70 -39.39
CA TRP A 323 4.95 4.48 -38.18
C TRP A 323 6.16 4.38 -37.24
N LYS A 324 6.67 5.53 -36.79
CA LYS A 324 7.93 5.61 -36.03
C LYS A 324 7.75 5.21 -34.57
N TRP A 325 7.80 3.90 -34.30
CA TRP A 325 7.66 3.34 -32.96
C TRP A 325 8.97 2.68 -32.55
N ARG A 326 9.57 3.17 -31.46
CA ARG A 326 10.88 2.72 -30.98
C ARG A 326 10.84 2.37 -29.50
N SER A 327 11.70 1.42 -29.15
CA SER A 327 12.02 0.97 -27.80
C SER A 327 13.53 1.09 -27.61
N SER A 328 13.96 1.52 -26.42
CA SER A 328 15.37 1.70 -26.05
C SER A 328 15.49 1.58 -24.53
N LYS A 329 16.51 0.90 -24.00
CA LYS A 329 16.70 0.65 -22.54
C LYS A 329 15.52 -0.01 -21.79
N ASP A 330 14.44 -0.38 -22.49
CA ASP A 330 13.23 -0.94 -21.87
C ASP A 330 13.52 -2.33 -21.29
N LYS A 331 13.09 -2.57 -20.06
CA LYS A 331 13.22 -3.86 -19.38
C LYS A 331 11.95 -4.68 -19.54
N PHE A 332 12.02 -5.74 -20.33
CA PHE A 332 10.94 -6.69 -20.52
C PHE A 332 11.06 -7.90 -19.58
N LEU A 333 9.92 -8.36 -19.03
CA LEU A 333 9.80 -9.49 -18.11
C LEU A 333 8.53 -10.31 -18.38
N ASN A 334 8.53 -11.57 -17.92
CA ASN A 334 7.45 -12.55 -18.12
C ASN A 334 6.99 -12.66 -19.59
N GLY A 335 7.96 -12.77 -20.51
CA GLY A 335 7.69 -12.87 -21.95
C GLY A 335 7.23 -11.58 -22.63
N ALA A 336 7.23 -10.43 -21.94
CA ALA A 336 6.88 -9.15 -22.56
C ALA A 336 7.78 -8.83 -23.78
N TYR A 337 7.23 -8.16 -24.81
CA TYR A 337 8.03 -7.66 -25.94
C TYR A 337 7.37 -6.46 -26.65
N PHE A 338 8.22 -5.59 -27.19
CA PHE A 338 7.83 -4.43 -28.01
C PHE A 338 8.17 -4.70 -29.48
N ILE A 339 7.21 -4.56 -30.40
CA ILE A 339 7.50 -4.60 -31.84
C ILE A 339 7.82 -3.18 -32.32
N PRO A 340 9.04 -2.85 -32.78
CA PRO A 340 9.37 -1.55 -33.35
C PRO A 340 8.88 -1.40 -34.80
N SER A 341 8.77 -0.17 -35.29
CA SER A 341 8.44 0.14 -36.69
C SER A 341 8.99 1.50 -37.14
N GLY A 342 8.98 1.74 -38.45
CA GLY A 342 9.44 2.98 -39.08
C GLY A 342 10.96 3.12 -39.20
N TYR A 343 11.39 4.18 -39.88
CA TYR A 343 12.80 4.58 -40.04
C TYR A 343 13.01 6.05 -39.69
N GLY A 344 14.29 6.42 -39.50
CA GLY A 344 14.69 7.73 -38.96
C GLY A 344 14.59 7.81 -37.44
N THR A 345 14.81 9.02 -36.91
CA THR A 345 14.86 9.32 -35.47
C THR A 345 13.48 9.48 -34.83
N THR A 346 13.39 9.07 -33.57
CA THR A 346 12.29 9.29 -32.62
C THR A 346 12.73 10.07 -31.39
N ASN A 347 13.83 10.82 -31.46
CA ASN A 347 14.28 11.64 -30.33
C ASN A 347 13.20 12.69 -29.99
N PRO A 348 12.99 13.03 -28.71
CA PRO A 348 11.93 13.97 -28.31
C PRO A 348 12.19 15.43 -28.71
N TYR A 349 13.39 15.77 -29.23
CA TYR A 349 13.79 17.14 -29.56
C TYR A 349 13.55 18.14 -28.40
N TYR A 350 13.75 17.67 -27.17
CA TYR A 350 13.66 18.50 -25.98
C TYR A 350 14.69 19.64 -26.02
N SER A 351 14.27 20.83 -25.58
CA SER A 351 15.22 21.88 -25.21
C SER A 351 16.04 21.46 -23.98
N LYS A 352 17.18 22.11 -23.73
CA LYS A 352 18.01 21.83 -22.54
C LYS A 352 17.25 21.91 -21.21
N ALA A 353 16.17 22.70 -21.14
CA ALA A 353 15.32 22.81 -19.96
C ALA A 353 14.24 21.69 -19.86
N GLN A 354 13.82 21.13 -20.98
CA GLN A 354 12.86 20.01 -21.05
C GLN A 354 13.56 18.64 -20.86
N SER A 355 14.83 18.54 -21.26
CA SER A 355 15.63 17.31 -21.19
C SER A 355 15.83 16.81 -19.77
N PHE A 356 15.75 15.49 -19.60
CA PHE A 356 16.03 14.78 -18.35
C PHE A 356 16.74 13.45 -18.65
N PRO A 357 17.59 12.93 -17.75
CA PRO A 357 18.20 11.62 -17.92
C PRO A 357 17.15 10.51 -17.81
N VAL A 358 17.08 9.66 -18.84
CA VAL A 358 16.27 8.43 -18.82
C VAL A 358 17.16 7.26 -18.42
N ALA A 359 16.82 6.62 -17.29
CA ALA A 359 17.55 5.48 -16.73
C ALA A 359 17.30 4.17 -17.50
N ASP A 360 18.00 3.10 -17.15
CA ASP A 360 17.66 1.75 -17.59
C ASP A 360 16.33 1.27 -16.97
N GLY A 361 15.56 0.46 -17.70
CA GLY A 361 14.31 -0.12 -17.23
C GLY A 361 14.43 -0.91 -15.92
N SER A 362 15.60 -1.47 -15.58
CA SER A 362 15.80 -2.15 -14.31
C SER A 362 15.71 -1.24 -13.08
N MET A 363 15.93 0.08 -13.22
CA MET A 363 15.89 1.05 -12.13
C MET A 363 14.48 1.57 -11.83
N VAL A 364 13.55 1.40 -12.77
CA VAL A 364 12.20 1.95 -12.72
C VAL A 364 11.41 1.57 -11.45
N PRO A 365 11.42 0.32 -10.95
CA PRO A 365 10.66 -0.03 -9.75
C PRO A 365 11.03 0.80 -8.51
N SER A 366 12.25 1.33 -8.44
CA SER A 366 12.69 2.28 -7.41
C SER A 366 12.31 3.72 -7.76
N LEU A 367 12.48 4.14 -9.02
CA LEU A 367 12.19 5.50 -9.49
C LEU A 367 10.70 5.86 -9.45
N THR A 368 9.81 4.87 -9.50
CA THR A 368 8.34 5.02 -9.40
C THR A 368 7.78 4.48 -8.06
N ALA A 369 8.63 4.29 -7.04
CA ALA A 369 8.20 3.69 -5.77
C ALA A 369 7.24 4.57 -4.96
N ASP A 370 7.29 5.90 -5.16
CA ASP A 370 6.41 6.89 -4.51
C ASP A 370 5.32 7.41 -5.48
N ALA A 371 4.96 6.65 -6.51
CA ALA A 371 3.94 7.05 -7.47
C ALA A 371 2.53 7.08 -6.86
N GLY A 372 1.75 8.10 -7.22
CA GLY A 372 0.48 8.46 -6.58
C GLY A 372 0.62 9.59 -5.55
N PRO A 373 -0.47 9.93 -4.82
CA PRO A 373 -0.50 11.05 -3.88
C PRO A 373 0.50 10.91 -2.74
N LEU A 374 1.25 11.98 -2.50
CA LEU A 374 2.21 12.04 -1.41
C LEU A 374 1.51 12.36 -0.09
N HIS A 375 1.12 11.30 0.62
CA HIS A 375 0.55 11.36 1.97
C HIS A 375 1.40 12.21 2.92
N LEU A 376 0.74 12.87 3.88
CA LEU A 376 1.41 13.69 4.87
C LEU A 376 2.27 12.85 5.81
N ALA A 377 3.60 13.00 5.71
CA ALA A 377 4.43 13.00 6.91
C ALA A 377 3.84 14.03 7.89
N SER A 378 3.67 13.65 9.15
CA SER A 378 2.94 14.43 10.16
C SER A 378 3.44 15.88 10.24
N LYS A 379 2.52 16.85 10.16
CA LYS A 379 2.83 18.27 10.41
C LYS A 379 3.34 18.42 11.85
N SER A 380 4.62 18.76 12.01
CA SER A 380 5.15 19.25 13.27
C SER A 380 4.47 20.58 13.62
N SER A 381 3.70 20.62 14.71
CA SER A 381 3.25 21.86 15.32
C SER A 381 4.42 22.50 16.06
N THR A 382 4.86 23.68 15.61
CA THR A 382 5.59 24.60 16.47
C THR A 382 4.56 25.37 17.28
N ASP A 383 4.53 25.14 18.59
CA ASP A 383 5.03 26.10 19.60
C ASP A 383 5.24 25.32 20.92
N GLU A 384 5.87 25.93 21.92
CA GLU A 384 6.74 25.21 22.87
C GLU A 384 6.06 24.69 24.14
N GLU A 385 6.26 23.40 24.44
CA GLU A 385 6.40 22.92 25.83
C GLU A 385 7.31 21.66 25.86
N GLU A 386 8.21 21.54 26.85
CA GLU A 386 9.31 20.56 26.82
C GLU A 386 8.87 19.10 27.09
N THR A 387 8.72 18.29 26.03
CA THR A 387 8.81 16.82 26.17
C THR A 387 9.65 16.18 25.05
N LYS A 388 10.65 15.39 25.46
CA LYS A 388 11.58 14.70 24.56
C LYS A 388 10.87 13.54 23.85
N SER A 389 10.47 13.73 22.59
CA SER A 389 10.07 12.65 21.69
C SER A 389 11.25 12.19 20.84
N ILE A 390 11.55 10.89 20.86
CA ILE A 390 12.71 10.31 20.16
C ILE A 390 12.40 10.17 18.67
N SER A 391 13.14 10.87 17.83
CA SER A 391 12.99 10.82 16.37
C SER A 391 13.28 9.42 15.83
N TYR A 392 12.29 8.81 15.19
CA TYR A 392 12.37 7.45 14.68
C TYR A 392 12.91 7.44 13.24
N ASP A 393 14.24 7.27 13.08
CA ASP A 393 14.97 7.36 11.80
C ASP A 393 15.48 5.98 11.32
N PRO A 394 14.87 5.37 10.28
CA PRO A 394 15.20 4.02 9.84
C PRO A 394 16.40 3.98 8.88
N LEU A 395 17.62 4.03 9.43
CA LEU A 395 18.84 3.74 8.66
C LEU A 395 19.01 2.21 8.42
N PRO A 396 19.36 1.77 7.19
CA PRO A 396 19.41 0.36 6.86
C PRO A 396 20.78 -0.28 7.13
N HIS A 397 20.85 -1.23 8.07
CA HIS A 397 21.98 -2.14 8.22
C HIS A 397 21.54 -3.60 8.36
N LYS A 398 22.25 -4.47 7.63
CA LYS A 398 22.26 -5.94 7.64
C LYS A 398 21.36 -6.64 8.68
N ASN A 399 20.07 -6.78 8.40
CA ASN A 399 19.31 -8.05 8.36
C ASN A 399 17.80 -7.78 8.26
N GLY A 400 17.14 -8.36 7.26
CA GLY A 400 15.68 -8.25 7.07
C GLY A 400 15.19 -6.87 6.59
N LEU A 401 13.91 -6.83 6.23
CA LEU A 401 13.16 -5.60 5.96
C LEU A 401 11.97 -5.61 6.92
N LEU A 402 12.08 -4.85 8.01
CA LEU A 402 11.07 -4.80 9.07
C LEU A 402 9.74 -4.27 8.53
N ASN A 403 8.63 -4.85 8.99
CA ASN A 403 7.30 -4.37 8.69
C ASN A 403 6.92 -3.14 9.54
N VAL A 404 5.70 -2.61 9.38
CA VAL A 404 5.25 -1.38 10.04
C VAL A 404 5.23 -1.50 11.58
N ILE A 405 4.87 -2.66 12.12
CA ILE A 405 4.79 -2.90 13.57
C ILE A 405 6.20 -2.99 14.15
N ASP A 406 7.02 -3.90 13.60
CA ASP A 406 8.43 -4.09 13.97
C ASP A 406 9.19 -2.76 13.94
N SER A 407 9.06 -1.99 12.85
CA SER A 407 9.82 -0.75 12.63
C SER A 407 9.48 0.38 13.60
N CYS A 408 8.40 0.26 14.39
CA CYS A 408 7.99 1.20 15.44
C CYS A 408 8.64 0.92 16.82
N TRP A 409 9.12 -0.31 17.09
CA TRP A 409 9.71 -0.64 18.40
C TRP A 409 11.01 -1.43 18.38
N ARG A 410 11.23 -2.37 17.45
CA ARG A 410 12.33 -3.35 17.53
C ARG A 410 13.72 -2.76 17.71
N TRP A 411 14.04 -1.73 16.94
CA TRP A 411 15.37 -1.12 16.94
C TRP A 411 15.68 -0.23 18.15
N LYS A 412 14.71 0.08 19.03
CA LYS A 412 14.98 0.73 20.33
C LYS A 412 15.75 -0.26 21.21
N GLY A 413 17.08 -0.11 21.29
CA GLY A 413 17.91 -0.92 22.20
C GLY A 413 17.53 -0.76 23.69
N ASP A 414 16.86 0.34 24.04
CA ASP A 414 16.25 0.59 25.35
C ASP A 414 14.90 -0.13 25.56
N TRP A 415 14.46 -1.02 24.65
CA TRP A 415 13.17 -1.74 24.75
C TRP A 415 12.98 -2.44 26.09
N SER A 416 14.05 -2.89 26.76
CA SER A 416 13.99 -3.55 28.06
C SER A 416 13.60 -2.60 29.20
N SER A 417 14.01 -1.34 29.12
CA SER A 417 13.59 -0.24 30.01
C SER A 417 12.31 0.46 29.54
N ASN A 418 12.00 0.38 28.24
CA ASN A 418 10.93 1.11 27.56
C ASN A 418 9.86 0.16 26.99
N ARG A 419 9.66 -1.01 27.61
CA ARG A 419 8.84 -2.13 27.10
C ARG A 419 7.45 -1.70 26.64
N LYS A 420 6.86 -0.79 27.42
CA LYS A 420 5.52 -0.23 27.27
C LYS A 420 5.30 0.54 25.97
N ALA A 421 6.36 1.04 25.32
CA ALA A 421 6.29 1.70 24.01
C ALA A 421 5.83 0.74 22.87
N LEU A 422 5.89 -0.58 23.09
CA LEU A 422 5.28 -1.56 22.17
C LEU A 422 3.78 -1.28 21.94
N ALA A 423 3.06 -0.85 22.97
CA ALA A 423 1.62 -0.60 22.91
C ALA A 423 1.22 0.63 22.04
N ASP A 424 2.19 1.39 21.52
CA ASP A 424 1.97 2.47 20.56
C ASP A 424 2.18 2.02 19.10
N CYS A 425 2.51 0.74 18.87
CA CYS A 425 2.89 0.20 17.56
C CYS A 425 1.84 -0.71 16.91
N ALA A 426 0.68 -0.91 17.54
CA ALA A 426 -0.43 -1.67 16.99
C ALA A 426 -1.05 -0.96 15.77
N ILE A 427 -1.45 -1.73 14.76
CA ILE A 427 -2.08 -1.24 13.52
C ILE A 427 -3.43 -1.94 13.28
N GLY A 428 -4.20 -1.51 12.28
CA GLY A 428 -5.48 -2.13 11.95
C GLY A 428 -6.55 -1.87 13.01
N PHE A 429 -7.58 -2.72 13.07
CA PHE A 429 -8.73 -2.46 13.95
C PHE A 429 -8.39 -2.48 15.44
N GLY A 430 -7.36 -3.22 15.84
CA GLY A 430 -6.84 -3.27 17.21
C GLY A 430 -5.81 -2.18 17.56
N SER A 431 -5.57 -1.16 16.73
CA SER A 431 -4.52 -0.16 17.02
C SER A 431 -4.72 0.66 18.30
N SER A 432 -5.96 0.71 18.83
CA SER A 432 -6.28 1.35 20.11
C SER A 432 -5.89 0.51 21.35
N THR A 433 -5.32 -0.69 21.17
CA THR A 433 -5.06 -1.64 22.25
C THR A 433 -3.86 -1.22 23.10
N ILE A 434 -4.12 -0.60 24.25
CA ILE A 434 -3.05 -0.14 25.15
C ILE A 434 -2.49 -1.22 26.09
N GLY A 435 -3.15 -2.37 26.21
CA GLY A 435 -2.75 -3.42 27.16
C GLY A 435 -2.60 -2.89 28.59
N GLY A 436 -1.53 -3.29 29.26
CA GLY A 436 -1.12 -2.79 30.58
C GLY A 436 -0.19 -1.57 30.54
N LYS A 437 -0.18 -0.75 29.47
CA LYS A 437 0.79 0.35 29.26
C LYS A 437 0.97 1.28 30.48
N TYR A 438 -0.14 1.68 31.10
CA TYR A 438 -0.15 2.61 32.26
C TYR A 438 -0.11 1.89 33.62
N GLY A 439 0.01 0.57 33.63
CA GLY A 439 0.09 -0.27 34.83
C GLY A 439 1.51 -0.51 35.33
N ASP A 440 1.67 -1.15 36.47
CA ASP A 440 2.99 -1.55 36.97
C ASP A 440 3.57 -2.75 36.22
N ILE A 441 4.89 -2.95 36.32
CA ILE A 441 5.56 -4.13 35.77
C ILE A 441 5.42 -5.28 36.77
N TYR A 442 4.68 -6.30 36.39
CA TYR A 442 4.55 -7.53 37.17
C TYR A 442 5.55 -8.57 36.68
N ILE A 443 6.36 -9.13 37.58
CA ILE A 443 7.39 -10.11 37.23
C ILE A 443 6.96 -11.51 37.65
N VAL A 444 6.69 -12.37 36.67
CA VAL A 444 6.53 -13.81 36.89
C VAL A 444 7.90 -14.39 37.26
N THR A 445 7.93 -15.09 38.39
CA THR A 445 9.13 -15.71 38.98
C THR A 445 8.96 -17.20 39.24
N ASP A 446 7.71 -17.64 39.40
CA ASP A 446 7.27 -18.99 39.72
C ASP A 446 6.35 -19.52 38.60
N SER A 447 6.65 -20.72 38.09
CA SER A 447 5.93 -21.37 36.99
C SER A 447 4.80 -22.30 37.45
N SER A 448 4.55 -22.40 38.77
CA SER A 448 3.41 -23.15 39.30
C SER A 448 2.09 -22.41 39.08
N ASP A 449 1.04 -23.18 38.82
CA ASP A 449 -0.33 -22.68 38.69
C ASP A 449 -1.23 -23.20 39.84
N ASP A 450 -2.20 -22.38 40.25
CA ASP A 450 -3.35 -22.79 41.05
C ASP A 450 -4.58 -22.04 40.52
N PRO A 451 -5.61 -22.73 40.01
CA PRO A 451 -6.73 -22.08 39.35
C PRO A 451 -7.66 -21.35 40.32
N ILE A 452 -7.60 -21.63 41.63
CA ILE A 452 -8.50 -21.08 42.65
C ILE A 452 -7.77 -20.07 43.53
N ASN A 453 -6.53 -20.35 43.92
CA ASN A 453 -5.73 -19.55 44.85
C ASN A 453 -4.32 -19.30 44.28
N PRO A 454 -4.19 -18.61 43.13
CA PRO A 454 -2.89 -18.25 42.60
C PRO A 454 -2.15 -17.33 43.57
N LYS A 455 -0.84 -17.56 43.73
CA LYS A 455 0.04 -16.82 44.63
C LYS A 455 0.84 -15.73 43.89
N PRO A 456 1.26 -14.64 44.57
CA PRO A 456 2.18 -13.66 43.98
C PRO A 456 3.43 -14.32 43.40
N GLY A 457 3.91 -13.80 42.27
CA GLY A 457 5.01 -14.36 41.48
C GLY A 457 4.59 -15.37 40.40
N THR A 458 3.33 -15.82 40.37
CA THR A 458 2.78 -16.69 39.29
C THR A 458 2.13 -15.88 38.16
N LEU A 459 2.07 -16.44 36.94
CA LEU A 459 1.40 -15.80 35.80
C LEU A 459 -0.10 -15.54 36.09
N ARG A 460 -0.82 -16.53 36.62
CA ARG A 460 -2.26 -16.38 36.90
C ARG A 460 -2.53 -15.25 37.87
N TYR A 461 -1.73 -15.09 38.93
CA TYR A 461 -1.92 -13.98 39.86
C TYR A 461 -1.83 -12.63 39.12
N GLY A 462 -0.81 -12.40 38.30
CA GLY A 462 -0.68 -11.14 37.54
C GLY A 462 -1.81 -10.95 36.51
N ALA A 463 -2.21 -12.02 35.82
CA ALA A 463 -3.22 -11.96 34.77
C ALA A 463 -4.62 -11.53 35.26
N ILE A 464 -5.02 -11.95 36.46
CA ILE A 464 -6.36 -11.69 36.98
C ILE A 464 -6.54 -10.31 37.65
N GLN A 465 -5.46 -9.61 38.03
CA GLN A 465 -5.56 -8.42 38.88
C GLN A 465 -6.47 -7.33 38.29
N SER A 466 -7.05 -6.50 39.16
CA SER A 466 -8.02 -5.47 38.76
C SER A 466 -7.35 -4.21 38.21
N GLU A 467 -6.14 -3.88 38.67
CA GLU A 467 -5.31 -2.81 38.12
C GLU A 467 -4.65 -3.19 36.78
N PRO A 468 -4.31 -2.22 35.91
CA PRO A 468 -3.51 -2.48 34.73
C PRO A 468 -2.13 -3.06 35.09
N LEU A 469 -1.63 -4.04 34.34
CA LEU A 469 -0.30 -4.64 34.56
C LEU A 469 0.43 -5.02 33.27
N TRP A 470 1.72 -4.73 33.21
CA TRP A 470 2.65 -5.19 32.18
C TRP A 470 3.43 -6.41 32.70
N ILE A 471 2.96 -7.61 32.36
CA ILE A 471 3.46 -8.88 32.85
C ILE A 471 4.69 -9.32 32.04
N ILE A 472 5.82 -9.52 32.71
CA ILE A 472 7.07 -10.03 32.14
C ILE A 472 7.58 -11.25 32.93
N PHE A 473 8.57 -11.94 32.39
CA PHE A 473 9.10 -13.18 32.96
C PHE A 473 10.57 -12.98 33.39
N LYS A 474 10.94 -13.45 34.60
CA LYS A 474 12.29 -13.28 35.17
C LYS A 474 13.39 -14.08 34.45
N ARG A 475 13.00 -15.10 33.70
CA ARG A 475 13.82 -16.14 33.07
C ARG A 475 12.93 -16.96 32.14
N ASP A 476 13.54 -17.83 31.35
CA ASP A 476 12.83 -18.87 30.58
C ASP A 476 11.91 -19.71 31.47
N MET A 477 10.69 -19.98 30.98
CA MET A 477 9.65 -20.71 31.71
C MET A 477 8.77 -21.54 30.78
N ILE A 478 8.51 -22.78 31.18
CA ILE A 478 7.42 -23.62 30.67
C ILE A 478 6.30 -23.58 31.71
N LEU A 479 5.08 -23.33 31.27
CA LEU A 479 3.89 -23.06 32.07
C LEU A 479 2.79 -24.06 31.72
N THR A 480 2.66 -25.12 32.51
CA THR A 480 1.54 -26.06 32.42
C THR A 480 0.45 -25.63 33.39
N LEU A 481 -0.54 -24.93 32.87
CA LEU A 481 -1.71 -24.46 33.61
C LEU A 481 -2.61 -25.66 34.00
N LYS A 482 -3.27 -25.56 35.15
CA LYS A 482 -4.18 -26.60 35.66
C LYS A 482 -5.62 -26.43 35.19
N ASN A 483 -6.00 -25.20 34.85
CA ASN A 483 -7.23 -24.88 34.13
C ASN A 483 -7.03 -23.63 33.26
N GLU A 484 -8.01 -23.27 32.44
CA GLU A 484 -7.94 -22.09 31.54
C GLU A 484 -7.44 -20.81 32.26
N LEU A 485 -6.55 -20.05 31.62
CA LEU A 485 -6.03 -18.80 32.14
C LEU A 485 -6.95 -17.65 31.74
N MET A 486 -7.86 -17.29 32.64
CA MET A 486 -8.60 -16.04 32.58
C MET A 486 -7.63 -14.86 32.70
N VAL A 487 -7.63 -13.95 31.72
CA VAL A 487 -6.86 -12.70 31.77
C VAL A 487 -7.85 -11.53 31.86
N ASN A 488 -7.65 -10.65 32.85
CA ASN A 488 -8.50 -9.48 33.09
C ASN A 488 -8.18 -8.34 32.10
N SER A 489 -8.96 -7.27 32.10
CA SER A 489 -8.73 -6.07 31.27
C SER A 489 -7.41 -5.36 31.60
N TYR A 490 -6.92 -4.57 30.65
CA TYR A 490 -5.70 -3.75 30.78
C TYR A 490 -4.45 -4.55 31.14
N LYS A 491 -4.21 -5.66 30.42
CA LYS A 491 -3.04 -6.53 30.64
C LYS A 491 -2.17 -6.59 29.39
N THR A 492 -0.86 -6.64 29.61
CA THR A 492 0.08 -7.09 28.60
C THR A 492 0.80 -8.32 29.13
N ILE A 493 0.83 -9.41 28.37
CA ILE A 493 1.76 -10.53 28.59
C ILE A 493 2.89 -10.36 27.58
N ASP A 494 4.10 -10.05 28.05
CA ASP A 494 5.27 -9.69 27.24
C ASP A 494 6.43 -10.67 27.50
N GLY A 495 6.61 -11.61 26.57
CA GLY A 495 7.65 -12.64 26.64
C GLY A 495 9.08 -12.16 26.37
N ARG A 496 9.28 -10.96 25.80
CA ARG A 496 10.59 -10.51 25.32
C ARG A 496 11.65 -10.57 26.42
N GLY A 497 12.82 -11.15 26.11
CA GLY A 497 13.91 -11.38 27.06
C GLY A 497 13.81 -12.68 27.88
N ALA A 498 12.85 -13.55 27.58
CA ALA A 498 12.76 -14.91 28.11
C ALA A 498 12.13 -15.86 27.08
N LYS A 499 12.54 -17.12 27.04
CA LYS A 499 11.79 -18.15 26.31
C LYS A 499 10.59 -18.59 27.14
N VAL A 500 9.38 -18.20 26.72
CA VAL A 500 8.14 -18.49 27.44
C VAL A 500 7.26 -19.43 26.63
N GLU A 501 6.87 -20.55 27.24
CA GLU A 501 6.00 -21.57 26.67
C GLU A 501 4.80 -21.81 27.60
N ILE A 502 3.58 -21.74 27.07
CA ILE A 502 2.37 -22.23 27.74
C ILE A 502 1.98 -23.52 27.02
N SER A 503 2.04 -24.66 27.73
CA SER A 503 1.86 -25.96 27.07
C SER A 503 1.45 -27.11 28.00
N ASN A 504 0.94 -28.19 27.38
CA ASN A 504 0.55 -29.46 28.01
C ASN A 504 -0.61 -29.38 29.03
N GLY A 505 -1.30 -28.24 29.09
CA GLY A 505 -2.53 -28.01 29.85
C GLY A 505 -3.47 -27.08 29.07
N PRO A 506 -4.57 -26.60 29.67
CA PRO A 506 -5.39 -25.56 29.07
C PRO A 506 -4.63 -24.25 28.91
N CYS A 507 -5.03 -23.39 27.97
CA CYS A 507 -4.31 -22.17 27.61
C CYS A 507 -5.12 -20.90 27.92
N ILE A 508 -5.13 -19.88 27.06
CA ILE A 508 -5.59 -18.53 27.42
C ILE A 508 -7.05 -18.26 27.06
N THR A 509 -7.81 -17.66 27.98
CA THR A 509 -9.18 -17.22 27.74
C THR A 509 -9.35 -15.73 28.08
N LEU A 510 -9.79 -14.95 27.09
CA LEU A 510 -10.21 -13.56 27.25
C LEU A 510 -11.73 -13.52 27.20
N ASP A 511 -12.40 -13.07 28.26
CA ASP A 511 -13.85 -13.20 28.41
C ASP A 511 -14.43 -11.93 29.07
N TYR A 512 -15.24 -11.17 28.32
CA TYR A 512 -15.77 -9.85 28.73
C TYR A 512 -14.69 -8.79 29.08
N VAL A 513 -13.54 -8.79 28.39
CA VAL A 513 -12.41 -7.88 28.70
C VAL A 513 -12.06 -6.90 27.59
N THR A 514 -11.31 -5.87 27.95
CA THR A 514 -10.75 -4.91 26.99
C THR A 514 -9.31 -4.54 27.26
N ASN A 515 -8.60 -4.12 26.20
CA ASN A 515 -7.19 -3.73 26.24
C ASN A 515 -6.30 -4.86 26.75
N VAL A 516 -6.18 -5.93 25.95
CA VAL A 516 -5.30 -7.06 26.24
C VAL A 516 -4.28 -7.23 25.11
N ILE A 517 -3.00 -7.23 25.46
CA ILE A 517 -1.88 -7.56 24.56
C ILE A 517 -1.31 -8.92 24.98
N ILE A 518 -1.17 -9.83 24.03
CA ILE A 518 -0.42 -11.09 24.19
C ILE A 518 0.72 -11.04 23.18
N HIS A 519 1.97 -10.92 23.67
CA HIS A 519 3.13 -10.64 22.83
C HIS A 519 4.34 -11.54 23.14
N GLY A 520 4.92 -12.12 22.10
CA GLY A 520 6.25 -12.74 22.16
C GLY A 520 6.33 -14.05 22.96
N ILE A 521 5.25 -14.83 23.04
CA ILE A 521 5.20 -16.12 23.77
C ILE A 521 4.85 -17.30 22.85
N SER A 522 5.24 -18.51 23.25
CA SER A 522 4.84 -19.75 22.58
C SER A 522 3.65 -20.37 23.31
N ILE A 523 2.63 -20.81 22.57
CA ILE A 523 1.42 -21.43 23.13
C ILE A 523 1.12 -22.66 22.28
N HIS A 524 1.31 -23.86 22.83
CA HIS A 524 1.23 -25.09 22.04
C HIS A 524 0.88 -26.32 22.89
N ASP A 525 0.46 -27.39 22.21
CA ASP A 525 0.06 -28.64 22.87
C ASP A 525 -1.06 -28.43 23.91
N CYS A 526 -1.89 -27.41 23.73
CA CYS A 526 -3.00 -27.06 24.62
C CYS A 526 -4.00 -28.22 24.75
N LYS A 527 -4.64 -28.34 25.92
CA LYS A 527 -5.52 -29.46 26.30
C LYS A 527 -6.85 -28.94 26.87
N PRO A 528 -7.96 -29.69 26.80
CA PRO A 528 -9.26 -29.22 27.28
C PRO A 528 -9.27 -28.85 28.76
N GLY A 529 -9.86 -27.71 29.08
CA GLY A 529 -10.16 -27.28 30.44
C GLY A 529 -11.15 -28.23 31.10
N LYS A 530 -10.93 -28.54 32.38
CA LYS A 530 -11.85 -29.40 33.15
C LYS A 530 -12.89 -28.57 33.88
N LYS A 531 -14.10 -29.10 34.01
CA LYS A 531 -15.12 -28.51 34.88
C LYS A 531 -14.56 -28.31 36.29
N GLY A 532 -14.71 -27.10 36.84
CA GLY A 532 -14.24 -26.77 38.18
C GLY A 532 -14.21 -25.27 38.47
N MET A 533 -13.79 -24.91 39.69
CA MET A 533 -13.67 -23.51 40.09
C MET A 533 -12.41 -22.88 39.47
N VAL A 534 -12.56 -21.69 38.88
CA VAL A 534 -11.47 -20.88 38.30
C VAL A 534 -11.62 -19.42 38.73
N ARG A 535 -10.53 -18.82 39.17
CA ARG A 535 -10.44 -17.40 39.54
C ARG A 535 -10.24 -16.54 38.29
N SER A 536 -11.05 -15.49 38.15
CA SER A 536 -10.96 -14.51 37.05
C SER A 536 -10.64 -13.08 37.51
N SER A 537 -10.84 -12.76 38.80
CA SER A 537 -10.38 -11.52 39.43
C SER A 537 -9.92 -11.78 40.88
N PRO A 538 -9.31 -10.81 41.59
CA PRO A 538 -9.00 -10.95 43.01
C PRO A 538 -10.23 -11.28 43.87
N GLU A 539 -11.42 -10.82 43.45
CA GLU A 539 -12.69 -10.96 44.16
C GLU A 539 -13.52 -12.16 43.66
N HIS A 540 -13.38 -12.57 42.39
CA HIS A 540 -14.25 -13.57 41.76
C HIS A 540 -13.57 -14.91 41.45
N VAL A 541 -14.16 -15.99 41.99
CA VAL A 541 -13.94 -17.39 41.57
C VAL A 541 -15.27 -17.98 41.13
N GLY A 542 -15.37 -18.39 39.86
CA GLY A 542 -16.58 -18.95 39.27
C GLY A 542 -16.43 -20.43 38.92
N GLU A 543 -17.54 -21.15 38.81
CA GLU A 543 -17.56 -22.50 38.25
C GLU A 543 -17.49 -22.39 36.71
N ARG A 544 -16.41 -22.91 36.11
CA ARG A 544 -16.28 -23.05 34.65
C ARG A 544 -16.67 -24.47 34.25
N LEU A 545 -17.32 -24.63 33.09
CA LEU A 545 -17.77 -25.92 32.57
C LEU A 545 -16.62 -26.76 31.98
N GLY A 546 -15.48 -26.12 31.72
CA GLY A 546 -14.38 -26.63 30.90
C GLY A 546 -14.17 -25.73 29.68
N SER A 547 -13.16 -26.03 28.88
CA SER A 547 -12.88 -25.35 27.61
C SER A 547 -12.33 -26.36 26.60
N ASP A 548 -12.53 -26.13 25.30
CA ASP A 548 -12.26 -27.13 24.27
C ASP A 548 -10.77 -27.41 24.01
N GLY A 549 -9.89 -26.58 24.58
CA GLY A 549 -8.44 -26.77 24.54
C GLY A 549 -7.75 -25.98 23.42
N ASP A 550 -8.31 -24.83 23.06
CA ASP A 550 -7.68 -23.82 22.20
C ASP A 550 -6.37 -23.28 22.80
N ALA A 551 -5.57 -22.61 21.98
CA ALA A 551 -4.42 -21.83 22.47
C ALA A 551 -4.82 -20.43 22.99
N ILE A 552 -5.65 -19.68 22.26
CA ILE A 552 -6.25 -18.41 22.73
C ILE A 552 -7.72 -18.35 22.28
N SER A 553 -8.65 -18.17 23.22
CA SER A 553 -10.07 -17.92 22.92
C SER A 553 -10.48 -16.51 23.39
N VAL A 554 -11.23 -15.78 22.56
CA VAL A 554 -11.61 -14.37 22.79
C VAL A 554 -13.14 -14.20 22.67
N PHE A 555 -13.79 -14.02 23.82
CA PHE A 555 -15.24 -13.93 24.00
C PHE A 555 -15.66 -12.51 24.44
N THR A 556 -16.67 -11.93 23.78
CA THR A 556 -17.31 -10.64 24.15
C THR A 556 -16.32 -9.51 24.48
N SER A 557 -15.18 -9.47 23.80
CA SER A 557 -14.02 -8.64 24.16
C SER A 557 -13.65 -7.64 23.06
N SER A 558 -12.95 -6.56 23.42
CA SER A 558 -12.57 -5.54 22.43
C SER A 558 -11.25 -4.82 22.72
N ASN A 559 -10.58 -4.30 21.69
CA ASN A 559 -9.20 -3.81 21.79
C ASN A 559 -8.29 -4.93 22.28
N VAL A 560 -8.03 -5.90 21.41
CA VAL A 560 -7.17 -7.06 21.67
C VAL A 560 -6.10 -7.14 20.59
N TRP A 561 -4.86 -7.39 21.01
CA TRP A 561 -3.72 -7.50 20.10
C TRP A 561 -2.88 -8.74 20.44
N ILE A 562 -2.75 -9.64 19.46
CA ILE A 562 -2.00 -10.90 19.59
C ILE A 562 -0.85 -10.84 18.59
N ASP A 563 0.37 -10.75 19.12
CA ASP A 563 1.55 -10.30 18.37
C ASP A 563 2.78 -11.19 18.61
N HIS A 564 3.58 -11.49 17.57
CA HIS A 564 4.83 -12.26 17.72
C HIS A 564 4.70 -13.58 18.53
N CYS A 565 3.54 -14.23 18.53
CA CYS A 565 3.35 -15.49 19.23
C CYS A 565 3.61 -16.70 18.32
N TYR A 566 4.00 -17.84 18.90
CA TYR A 566 4.07 -19.13 18.22
C TYR A 566 2.86 -19.97 18.64
N LEU A 567 2.09 -20.49 17.68
CA LEU A 567 0.88 -21.28 17.95
C LEU A 567 0.89 -22.59 17.16
N ALA A 568 0.76 -23.73 17.85
CA ALA A 568 0.76 -25.07 17.23
C ALA A 568 0.06 -26.13 18.09
N ARG A 569 -0.42 -27.23 17.49
CA ARG A 569 -0.83 -28.47 18.18
C ARG A 569 -1.84 -28.33 19.36
N ALA A 570 -2.69 -27.31 19.36
CA ALA A 570 -3.83 -27.22 20.30
C ALA A 570 -4.85 -28.34 20.06
N THR A 571 -5.80 -28.54 20.99
CA THR A 571 -6.78 -29.65 20.89
C THR A 571 -7.97 -29.33 19.99
N ASP A 572 -8.51 -28.11 20.01
CA ASP A 572 -9.50 -27.67 19.01
C ASP A 572 -8.95 -26.61 18.05
N GLY A 573 -8.90 -25.32 18.40
CA GLY A 573 -8.35 -24.24 17.56
C GLY A 573 -7.04 -23.63 18.07
N LEU A 574 -6.38 -22.78 17.26
CA LEU A 574 -5.27 -21.95 17.78
C LEU A 574 -5.74 -20.57 18.25
N LEU A 575 -6.64 -19.92 17.51
CA LEU A 575 -7.13 -18.59 17.84
C LEU A 575 -8.59 -18.36 17.43
N ASP A 576 -9.49 -18.35 18.41
CA ASP A 576 -10.91 -18.10 18.22
C ASP A 576 -11.29 -16.69 18.71
N VAL A 577 -11.95 -15.91 17.84
CA VAL A 577 -12.45 -14.55 18.12
C VAL A 577 -13.95 -14.53 17.85
N ILE A 578 -14.74 -14.56 18.91
CA ILE A 578 -16.15 -14.97 18.89
C ILE A 578 -17.01 -14.13 19.85
N HIS A 579 -18.33 -14.33 19.80
CA HIS A 579 -19.32 -13.65 20.66
C HIS A 579 -19.25 -12.11 20.58
N ALA A 580 -19.38 -11.57 19.37
CA ALA A 580 -19.36 -10.15 19.03
C ALA A 580 -18.04 -9.41 19.39
N SER A 581 -16.95 -10.13 19.64
CA SER A 581 -15.62 -9.56 19.85
C SER A 581 -15.18 -8.72 18.64
N THR A 582 -14.54 -7.58 18.87
CA THR A 582 -14.24 -6.60 17.80
C THR A 582 -13.07 -5.69 18.14
N ALA A 583 -12.58 -4.89 17.19
CA ALA A 583 -11.34 -4.11 17.34
C ALA A 583 -10.15 -5.00 17.74
N VAL A 584 -9.92 -6.05 16.94
CA VAL A 584 -8.85 -7.04 17.17
C VAL A 584 -7.80 -6.94 16.07
N THR A 585 -6.52 -7.04 16.45
CA THR A 585 -5.41 -7.25 15.50
C THR A 585 -4.61 -8.49 15.89
N ILE A 586 -4.26 -9.29 14.88
CA ILE A 586 -3.53 -10.54 14.98
C ILE A 586 -2.34 -10.40 14.05
N SER A 587 -1.13 -10.25 14.59
CA SER A 587 0.04 -9.87 13.80
C SER A 587 1.35 -10.56 14.12
N ASN A 588 2.25 -10.64 13.14
CA ASN A 588 3.59 -11.20 13.33
C ASN A 588 3.62 -12.63 13.94
N ASN A 589 2.52 -13.38 13.98
CA ASN A 589 2.47 -14.68 14.64
C ASN A 589 2.94 -15.79 13.69
N TYR A 590 3.53 -16.85 14.25
CA TYR A 590 3.87 -18.07 13.55
C TYR A 590 2.87 -19.17 13.89
N PHE A 591 2.10 -19.65 12.91
CA PHE A 591 1.15 -20.75 13.05
C PHE A 591 1.69 -21.99 12.32
N THR A 592 1.61 -23.18 12.91
CA THR A 592 2.05 -24.44 12.25
C THR A 592 1.41 -25.68 12.91
N GLU A 593 1.52 -26.85 12.26
CA GLU A 593 1.17 -28.17 12.84
C GLU A 593 -0.25 -28.25 13.47
N HIS A 594 -1.31 -27.91 12.71
CA HIS A 594 -2.66 -27.82 13.27
C HIS A 594 -3.81 -27.81 12.23
N ASP A 595 -4.99 -28.28 12.62
CA ASP A 595 -6.18 -28.31 11.75
C ASP A 595 -6.89 -26.94 11.67
N LYS A 596 -7.46 -26.48 12.79
CA LYS A 596 -8.43 -25.38 12.86
C LYS A 596 -7.79 -24.05 13.28
N VAL A 597 -6.93 -23.48 12.42
CA VAL A 597 -6.01 -22.39 12.82
C VAL A 597 -6.71 -21.19 13.49
N MET A 598 -7.68 -20.55 12.85
CA MET A 598 -8.26 -19.30 13.34
C MET A 598 -9.73 -19.14 12.95
N LEU A 599 -10.63 -19.15 13.93
CA LEU A 599 -12.06 -18.92 13.73
C LEU A 599 -12.44 -17.49 14.13
N LEU A 600 -13.06 -16.77 13.20
CA LEU A 600 -13.57 -15.42 13.44
C LEU A 600 -15.10 -15.47 13.31
N GLY A 601 -15.82 -15.40 14.42
CA GLY A 601 -17.29 -15.50 14.52
C GLY A 601 -17.81 -16.91 14.87
N HIS A 602 -18.73 -16.97 15.84
CA HIS A 602 -19.05 -18.15 16.66
C HIS A 602 -19.81 -19.27 15.94
N ASN A 603 -21.00 -18.96 15.41
CA ASN A 603 -21.83 -19.85 14.60
C ASN A 603 -22.62 -19.03 13.55
N ASP A 604 -23.39 -19.70 12.70
CA ASP A 604 -24.04 -19.09 11.54
C ASP A 604 -25.35 -18.35 11.90
N GLU A 605 -25.84 -18.60 13.12
CA GLU A 605 -27.03 -18.00 13.74
C GLU A 605 -26.67 -16.78 14.61
N TYR A 606 -25.42 -16.64 15.05
CA TYR A 606 -24.96 -15.62 16.01
C TYR A 606 -24.74 -14.25 15.36
N THR A 607 -25.81 -13.68 14.80
CA THR A 607 -25.80 -12.47 13.97
C THR A 607 -25.22 -11.20 14.61
N ALA A 608 -24.91 -11.20 15.91
CA ALA A 608 -24.16 -10.13 16.57
C ALA A 608 -22.70 -10.00 16.08
N ASP A 609 -22.11 -11.10 15.57
CA ASP A 609 -20.76 -11.08 14.96
C ASP A 609 -20.67 -10.21 13.69
N ARG A 610 -21.80 -9.69 13.15
CA ARG A 610 -21.78 -8.64 12.11
C ARG A 610 -21.04 -7.37 12.54
N ASN A 611 -20.86 -7.15 13.85
CA ASN A 611 -20.08 -6.04 14.41
C ASN A 611 -18.58 -6.36 14.58
N MET A 612 -18.16 -7.61 14.40
CA MET A 612 -16.76 -8.04 14.49
C MET A 612 -15.93 -7.39 13.39
N LYS A 613 -14.78 -6.83 13.78
CA LYS A 613 -13.75 -6.30 12.87
C LYS A 613 -12.38 -6.75 13.33
N VAL A 614 -11.71 -7.52 12.47
CA VAL A 614 -10.41 -8.14 12.74
C VAL A 614 -9.40 -7.80 11.64
N THR A 615 -8.17 -7.49 12.04
CA THR A 615 -7.03 -7.35 11.12
C THR A 615 -6.07 -8.51 11.36
N VAL A 616 -5.80 -9.30 10.33
CA VAL A 616 -4.83 -10.39 10.32
C VAL A 616 -3.66 -9.94 9.44
N VAL A 617 -2.51 -9.58 10.03
CA VAL A 617 -1.44 -8.89 9.30
C VAL A 617 -0.01 -9.35 9.63
N TYR A 618 0.84 -9.55 8.62
CA TYR A 618 2.24 -10.01 8.78
C TYR A 618 2.42 -11.38 9.49
N ASN A 619 1.39 -12.21 9.56
CA ASN A 619 1.52 -13.56 10.12
C ASN A 619 2.18 -14.52 9.12
N HIS A 620 2.85 -15.54 9.65
CA HIS A 620 3.38 -16.67 8.88
C HIS A 620 2.55 -17.91 9.19
N PHE A 621 1.70 -18.29 8.24
CA PHE A 621 0.99 -19.56 8.22
C PHE A 621 1.92 -20.61 7.60
N GLY A 622 2.61 -21.34 8.48
CA GLY A 622 3.59 -22.35 8.12
C GLY A 622 2.97 -23.67 7.65
N ARG A 623 3.76 -24.73 7.74
CA ARG A 623 3.40 -26.06 7.22
C ARG A 623 2.45 -26.81 8.14
N GLU A 624 1.88 -27.88 7.58
CA GLU A 624 1.01 -28.81 8.32
C GLU A 624 -0.23 -28.12 8.90
N LEU A 625 -0.61 -26.99 8.30
CA LEU A 625 -1.86 -26.29 8.56
C LEU A 625 -2.94 -26.77 7.61
N VAL A 626 -4.10 -27.20 8.12
CA VAL A 626 -5.17 -27.75 7.27
C VAL A 626 -6.07 -26.65 6.72
N GLN A 627 -6.63 -25.80 7.60
CA GLN A 627 -7.69 -24.86 7.25
C GLN A 627 -7.77 -23.64 8.19
N ARG A 628 -8.72 -22.75 7.90
CA ARG A 628 -9.12 -21.61 8.75
C ARG A 628 -8.03 -20.55 8.98
N MET A 629 -7.48 -19.96 7.92
CA MET A 629 -6.41 -18.94 8.01
C MET A 629 -6.80 -17.58 7.37
N PRO A 630 -7.89 -16.90 7.80
CA PRO A 630 -8.90 -17.30 8.81
C PRO A 630 -10.11 -18.04 8.20
N ARG A 631 -10.97 -18.60 9.06
CA ARG A 631 -12.38 -18.93 8.72
C ARG A 631 -13.31 -17.91 9.37
N VAL A 632 -14.05 -17.14 8.56
CA VAL A 632 -14.83 -15.98 9.01
C VAL A 632 -16.34 -16.25 8.96
N ARG A 633 -17.11 -15.66 9.88
CA ARG A 633 -18.57 -15.56 9.83
C ARG A 633 -19.03 -14.14 10.07
N HIS A 634 -20.09 -13.72 9.36
CA HIS A 634 -20.85 -12.47 9.52
C HIS A 634 -20.10 -11.11 9.44
N GLY A 635 -19.00 -10.94 10.17
CA GLY A 635 -18.27 -9.70 10.33
C GLY A 635 -17.27 -9.41 9.21
N TYR A 636 -16.27 -8.59 9.54
CA TYR A 636 -15.28 -8.09 8.59
C TYR A 636 -13.86 -8.52 8.97
N ALA A 637 -13.14 -9.12 8.02
CA ALA A 637 -11.71 -9.44 8.14
C ALA A 637 -10.89 -8.70 7.06
N HIS A 638 -9.87 -7.94 7.49
CA HIS A 638 -8.77 -7.52 6.62
C HIS A 638 -7.61 -8.49 6.82
N VAL A 639 -7.26 -9.24 5.78
CA VAL A 639 -6.19 -10.22 5.75
C VAL A 639 -5.07 -9.64 4.88
N ALA A 640 -4.06 -9.05 5.52
CA ALA A 640 -3.06 -8.18 4.88
C ALA A 640 -1.62 -8.71 5.01
N ASN A 641 -0.85 -8.80 3.92
CA ASN A 641 0.56 -9.18 3.96
C ASN A 641 0.93 -10.42 4.81
N ASN A 642 0.09 -11.46 4.84
CA ASN A 642 0.42 -12.74 5.50
C ASN A 642 1.04 -13.72 4.50
N TYR A 643 1.95 -14.57 4.98
CA TYR A 643 2.62 -15.62 4.21
C TYR A 643 1.96 -16.98 4.49
N TYR A 644 1.79 -17.80 3.45
CA TYR A 644 1.13 -19.11 3.54
C TYR A 644 1.95 -20.20 2.81
N ASP A 645 2.44 -21.20 3.54
CA ASP A 645 3.17 -22.37 2.99
C ASP A 645 2.32 -23.66 3.04
N GLN A 646 1.56 -23.91 1.97
CA GLN A 646 0.96 -25.20 1.62
C GLN A 646 -0.13 -25.74 2.59
N TRP A 647 -1.31 -25.14 2.53
CA TRP A 647 -2.51 -25.58 3.27
C TRP A 647 -3.03 -26.97 2.86
N LEU A 648 -3.40 -27.82 3.83
CA LEU A 648 -3.82 -29.20 3.54
C LEU A 648 -5.31 -29.33 3.11
N MET A 649 -6.12 -28.28 3.23
CA MET A 649 -7.49 -28.22 2.70
C MET A 649 -7.82 -26.86 2.05
N TYR A 650 -7.73 -25.75 2.77
CA TYR A 650 -7.91 -24.38 2.25
C TYR A 650 -7.14 -23.35 3.08
N ALA A 651 -6.90 -22.15 2.56
CA ALA A 651 -6.31 -21.07 3.35
C ALA A 651 -7.41 -20.21 4.00
N ILE A 652 -8.11 -19.39 3.21
CA ILE A 652 -9.13 -18.44 3.69
C ILE A 652 -10.53 -19.04 3.46
N GLY A 653 -11.43 -18.95 4.43
CA GLY A 653 -12.79 -19.46 4.27
C GLY A 653 -13.85 -18.78 5.12
N GLY A 654 -15.07 -19.31 5.08
CA GLY A 654 -16.16 -18.76 5.89
C GLY A 654 -17.57 -19.19 5.50
N SER A 655 -18.52 -18.84 6.38
CA SER A 655 -19.96 -19.05 6.24
C SER A 655 -20.78 -17.82 6.67
N ALA A 656 -22.07 -17.79 6.33
CA ALA A 656 -23.03 -16.74 6.73
C ALA A 656 -22.64 -15.27 6.41
N ASP A 657 -22.32 -14.99 5.14
CA ASP A 657 -22.01 -13.65 4.57
C ASP A 657 -20.94 -12.82 5.33
N PRO A 658 -19.69 -13.30 5.45
CA PRO A 658 -18.59 -12.51 5.96
C PRO A 658 -18.00 -11.62 4.84
N THR A 659 -17.56 -10.42 5.19
CA THR A 659 -16.76 -9.58 4.27
C THR A 659 -15.27 -9.83 4.48
N ILE A 660 -14.56 -10.20 3.40
CA ILE A 660 -13.13 -10.53 3.45
C ILE A 660 -12.37 -9.73 2.39
N LEU A 661 -11.43 -8.90 2.85
CA LEU A 661 -10.40 -8.28 2.02
C LEU A 661 -9.10 -9.05 2.21
N SER A 662 -8.70 -9.84 1.22
CA SER A 662 -7.32 -10.33 1.06
C SER A 662 -6.51 -9.25 0.34
N GLU A 663 -5.49 -8.68 0.98
CA GLU A 663 -4.60 -7.71 0.35
C GLU A 663 -3.11 -8.00 0.57
N GLY A 664 -2.36 -8.11 -0.52
CA GLY A 664 -0.89 -8.20 -0.48
C GLY A 664 -0.34 -9.46 0.20
N ASN A 665 -1.08 -10.55 0.32
CA ASN A 665 -0.61 -11.81 0.90
C ASN A 665 0.29 -12.58 -0.09
N TYR A 666 0.99 -13.62 0.39
CA TYR A 666 1.80 -14.52 -0.43
C TYR A 666 1.39 -15.98 -0.21
N PHE A 667 0.77 -16.58 -1.22
CA PHE A 667 0.19 -17.92 -1.16
C PHE A 667 1.01 -18.94 -1.96
N ILE A 668 1.58 -19.93 -1.28
CA ILE A 668 2.11 -21.15 -1.92
C ILE A 668 1.09 -22.27 -1.75
N ALA A 669 0.43 -22.68 -2.84
CA ALA A 669 -0.41 -23.88 -2.80
C ALA A 669 0.45 -25.16 -2.69
N PRO A 670 -0.04 -26.24 -2.05
CA PRO A 670 0.61 -27.55 -2.11
C PRO A 670 0.65 -28.09 -3.54
N ASP A 671 1.53 -29.06 -3.82
CA ASP A 671 1.63 -29.68 -5.15
C ASP A 671 0.35 -30.41 -5.59
N LYS A 672 -0.46 -30.90 -4.63
CA LYS A 672 -1.73 -31.59 -4.88
C LYS A 672 -2.67 -30.74 -5.75
N ALA A 673 -3.03 -31.25 -6.92
CA ALA A 673 -3.79 -30.52 -7.94
C ALA A 673 -5.17 -30.01 -7.52
N TYR A 674 -5.76 -30.56 -6.45
CA TYR A 674 -7.06 -30.18 -5.92
C TYR A 674 -7.00 -29.16 -4.75
N ASN A 675 -5.82 -28.87 -4.20
CA ASN A 675 -5.62 -27.87 -3.13
C ASN A 675 -5.18 -26.49 -3.66
N LYS A 676 -5.57 -26.13 -4.89
CA LYS A 676 -5.09 -24.90 -5.55
C LYS A 676 -5.94 -23.66 -5.23
N GLU A 677 -7.18 -23.83 -4.79
CA GLU A 677 -7.98 -22.68 -4.33
C GLU A 677 -7.56 -22.24 -2.93
N VAL A 678 -7.29 -20.95 -2.78
CA VAL A 678 -7.05 -20.27 -1.49
C VAL A 678 -8.36 -20.17 -0.69
N THR A 679 -9.48 -19.98 -1.40
CA THR A 679 -10.81 -19.73 -0.83
C THR A 679 -11.63 -21.00 -0.63
N LYS A 680 -12.35 -21.11 0.50
CA LYS A 680 -13.40 -22.12 0.72
C LYS A 680 -14.68 -21.49 1.25
N ARG A 681 -15.76 -21.60 0.48
CA ARG A 681 -17.12 -21.31 0.97
C ARG A 681 -17.64 -22.54 1.69
N GLU A 682 -18.22 -22.30 2.85
CA GLU A 682 -18.75 -23.33 3.73
C GLU A 682 -20.29 -23.32 3.60
N THR A 683 -20.77 -23.44 2.36
CA THR A 683 -22.18 -23.56 1.97
C THR A 683 -22.29 -24.14 0.57
N GLU A 684 -23.40 -24.83 0.27
CA GLU A 684 -23.75 -25.31 -1.07
C GLU A 684 -24.66 -24.33 -1.84
N ASP A 685 -25.25 -23.34 -1.15
CA ASP A 685 -26.14 -22.33 -1.73
C ASP A 685 -25.33 -21.29 -2.54
N GLU A 686 -25.69 -21.11 -3.83
CA GLU A 686 -25.07 -20.12 -4.72
C GLU A 686 -25.17 -18.67 -4.23
N GLY A 687 -25.99 -18.37 -3.22
CA GLY A 687 -26.06 -17.08 -2.53
C GLY A 687 -24.69 -16.56 -2.07
N TRP A 688 -23.69 -17.41 -1.86
CA TRP A 688 -22.30 -16.99 -1.59
C TRP A 688 -21.71 -16.08 -2.68
N LYS A 689 -22.22 -16.12 -3.92
CA LYS A 689 -21.79 -15.23 -5.01
C LYS A 689 -22.02 -13.75 -4.69
N SER A 690 -22.91 -13.44 -3.74
CA SER A 690 -23.14 -12.10 -3.21
C SER A 690 -22.13 -11.68 -2.11
N TRP A 691 -21.52 -12.64 -1.41
CA TRP A 691 -20.63 -12.39 -0.27
C TRP A 691 -19.37 -11.66 -0.71
N LYS A 692 -18.99 -10.63 0.04
CA LYS A 692 -17.99 -9.63 -0.37
C LYS A 692 -16.55 -10.11 -0.12
N TRP A 693 -16.06 -10.97 -0.99
CA TRP A 693 -14.69 -11.52 -0.92
C TRP A 693 -13.86 -11.02 -2.10
N ARG A 694 -12.68 -10.46 -1.81
CA ARG A 694 -11.75 -9.98 -2.84
C ARG A 694 -10.31 -10.31 -2.49
N SER A 695 -9.52 -10.40 -3.56
CA SER A 695 -8.07 -10.35 -3.57
C SER A 695 -7.61 -9.04 -4.19
N SER A 696 -6.60 -8.40 -3.60
CA SER A 696 -5.93 -7.19 -4.08
C SER A 696 -4.42 -7.36 -3.88
N ASN A 697 -3.58 -7.05 -4.85
CA ASN A 697 -2.11 -7.10 -4.73
C ASN A 697 -1.47 -8.43 -4.21
N ASP A 698 -2.24 -9.49 -4.01
CA ASP A 698 -1.77 -10.79 -3.56
C ASP A 698 -0.79 -11.42 -4.59
N MET A 699 0.09 -12.27 -4.09
CA MET A 699 1.01 -13.08 -4.89
C MET A 699 0.63 -14.55 -4.76
N PHE A 700 0.49 -15.23 -5.90
CA PHE A 700 0.07 -16.63 -5.98
C PHE A 700 1.16 -17.48 -6.62
N MET A 701 1.55 -18.56 -5.93
CA MET A 701 2.62 -19.48 -6.30
C MET A 701 2.10 -20.91 -6.41
N ASN A 702 2.82 -21.77 -7.14
CA ASN A 702 2.45 -23.17 -7.39
C ASN A 702 0.99 -23.37 -7.89
N GLY A 703 0.49 -22.45 -8.71
CA GLY A 703 -0.87 -22.51 -9.24
C GLY A 703 -1.98 -22.15 -8.26
N ALA A 704 -1.65 -21.56 -7.09
CA ALA A 704 -2.64 -20.98 -6.18
C ALA A 704 -3.57 -19.98 -6.90
N TYR A 705 -4.83 -19.88 -6.48
CA TYR A 705 -5.74 -18.82 -6.93
C TYR A 705 -6.78 -18.46 -5.86
N PHE A 706 -7.24 -17.20 -5.86
CA PHE A 706 -8.36 -16.73 -5.06
C PHE A 706 -9.58 -16.53 -5.98
N LEU A 707 -10.73 -17.11 -5.63
CA LEU A 707 -11.99 -16.91 -6.36
C LEU A 707 -12.79 -15.76 -5.68
N PRO A 708 -12.95 -14.57 -6.29
CA PRO A 708 -13.66 -13.45 -5.67
C PRO A 708 -15.19 -13.54 -5.81
N SER A 709 -15.92 -12.84 -4.94
CA SER A 709 -17.41 -12.76 -4.97
C SER A 709 -17.94 -11.41 -4.44
N GLY A 710 -19.21 -11.11 -4.71
CA GLY A 710 -19.88 -9.88 -4.28
C GLY A 710 -19.55 -8.62 -5.09
N TYR A 711 -20.16 -7.49 -4.72
CA TYR A 711 -19.99 -6.18 -5.38
C TYR A 711 -20.01 -5.02 -4.37
N GLY A 712 -19.59 -3.83 -4.83
CA GLY A 712 -19.49 -2.61 -4.01
C GLY A 712 -18.14 -2.47 -3.29
N SER A 713 -17.99 -1.39 -2.52
CA SER A 713 -16.78 -1.14 -1.73
C SER A 713 -16.68 -2.09 -0.52
N ILE A 714 -15.46 -2.53 -0.26
CA ILE A 714 -15.05 -3.43 0.82
C ILE A 714 -13.85 -2.91 1.61
N ALA A 715 -13.45 -1.65 1.39
CA ALA A 715 -12.34 -1.04 2.11
C ALA A 715 -12.59 -1.12 3.63
N PRO A 716 -11.55 -1.30 4.47
CA PRO A 716 -11.72 -1.57 5.91
C PRO A 716 -12.35 -0.42 6.69
N LYS A 717 -12.43 0.79 6.11
CA LYS A 717 -12.88 2.03 6.78
C LYS A 717 -12.13 2.26 8.09
N TYR A 718 -10.82 2.03 8.06
CA TYR A 718 -9.90 2.39 9.11
C TYR A 718 -9.97 3.89 9.40
N THR A 719 -9.85 4.26 10.68
CA THR A 719 -9.48 5.64 11.03
C THR A 719 -8.01 5.88 10.69
N ARG A 720 -7.57 7.15 10.70
CA ARG A 720 -6.16 7.53 10.49
C ARG A 720 -5.18 6.89 11.49
N GLY A 721 -5.65 6.49 12.67
CA GLY A 721 -4.85 5.75 13.66
C GLY A 721 -4.87 4.23 13.47
N GLN A 722 -5.68 3.70 12.55
CA GLN A 722 -5.79 2.28 12.22
C GLN A 722 -5.17 1.96 10.85
N SER A 723 -5.06 2.96 9.96
CA SER A 723 -4.55 2.83 8.60
C SER A 723 -3.04 2.55 8.54
N PHE A 724 -2.65 1.61 7.69
CA PHE A 724 -1.27 1.27 7.36
C PHE A 724 -1.14 0.98 5.86
N ILE A 725 0.09 1.03 5.33
CA ILE A 725 0.37 0.69 3.93
C ILE A 725 0.47 -0.84 3.81
N VAL A 726 -0.38 -1.46 2.98
CA VAL A 726 -0.25 -2.87 2.61
C VAL A 726 0.70 -2.98 1.41
N ALA A 727 1.75 -3.77 1.52
CA ALA A 727 2.72 -3.98 0.44
C ALA A 727 2.18 -4.94 -0.64
N HIS A 728 2.79 -4.96 -1.83
CA HIS A 728 2.52 -6.02 -2.81
C HIS A 728 3.04 -7.37 -2.29
N GLY A 729 2.31 -8.46 -2.54
CA GLY A 729 2.58 -9.77 -1.92
C GLY A 729 3.98 -10.31 -2.15
N ALA A 730 4.68 -9.93 -3.23
CA ALA A 730 6.08 -10.31 -3.45
C ALA A 730 7.05 -9.88 -2.32
N PHE A 731 6.70 -8.88 -1.50
CA PHE A 731 7.50 -8.43 -0.36
C PHE A 731 7.15 -9.15 0.96
N THR A 732 5.98 -9.79 1.05
CA THR A 732 5.50 -10.47 2.25
C THR A 732 6.42 -11.54 2.83
N PRO A 733 7.15 -12.37 2.03
CA PRO A 733 8.17 -13.26 2.57
C PRO A 733 9.28 -12.56 3.36
N SER A 734 9.57 -11.28 3.05
CA SER A 734 10.53 -10.47 3.82
C SER A 734 9.87 -9.84 5.05
N LEU A 735 8.65 -9.30 4.91
CA LEU A 735 7.91 -8.64 5.99
C LEU A 735 7.51 -9.59 7.13
N THR A 736 7.37 -10.89 6.83
CA THR A 736 7.01 -11.97 7.76
C THR A 736 8.22 -12.82 8.20
N SER A 737 9.44 -12.45 7.80
CA SER A 737 10.67 -13.24 8.04
C SER A 737 11.05 -13.39 9.52
N ASN A 738 10.43 -12.63 10.42
CA ASN A 738 10.64 -12.67 11.87
C ASN A 738 9.34 -12.99 12.64
N ALA A 739 8.37 -13.63 11.98
CA ALA A 739 7.12 -14.01 12.64
C ALA A 739 7.36 -15.08 13.73
N GLY A 740 6.63 -14.96 14.84
CA GLY A 740 6.85 -15.73 16.07
C GLY A 740 7.70 -14.99 17.12
N PRO A 741 8.01 -15.64 18.25
CA PRO A 741 8.69 -15.01 19.39
C PRO A 741 10.13 -14.61 19.07
N LEU A 742 10.48 -13.37 19.44
CA LEU A 742 11.80 -12.79 19.17
C LEU A 742 12.77 -12.98 20.33
N GLN A 743 14.04 -13.28 20.01
CA GLN A 743 15.14 -13.37 20.98
C GLN A 743 15.71 -11.99 21.34
N CYS A 744 14.89 -11.14 21.97
CA CYS A 744 15.34 -9.80 22.38
C CYS A 744 16.39 -9.87 23.51
N VAL A 745 17.57 -9.27 23.30
CA VAL A 745 18.63 -9.15 24.31
C VAL A 745 18.55 -7.77 25.01
N VAL A 746 18.79 -7.73 26.32
CA VAL A 746 18.68 -6.51 27.14
C VAL A 746 19.76 -5.50 26.73
N ASN A 747 19.36 -4.24 26.51
CA ASN A 747 20.17 -3.14 25.97
C ASN A 747 20.61 -3.29 24.50
N GLU A 748 20.16 -4.32 23.78
CA GLU A 748 20.38 -4.50 22.34
C GLU A 748 19.06 -4.33 21.57
N PRO A 749 19.08 -3.89 20.30
CA PRO A 749 17.93 -4.01 19.40
C PRO A 749 17.37 -5.44 19.37
N CYS A 750 16.04 -5.56 19.28
CA CYS A 750 15.38 -6.84 19.05
C CYS A 750 15.11 -7.06 17.55
#